data_AF-A0A3N9MWI5-F1
#
_entry.id   AF-A0A3N9MWI5-F1
#
_cell.length_a   1.000
_cell.length_b   1.000
_cell.length_c   1.000
_cell.angle_alpha   90.00
_cell.angle_beta   90.00
_cell.angle_gamma   90.00
#
_symmetry.space_group_name_H-M   'P 1'
#
loop_
_entity.id
_entity.type
_entity.pdbx_description
1 polymer ?
#
loop_
_entity_poly.entity_id
_entity_poly.type
_entity_poly.pdbx_seq_one_letter_code
_entity_poly.pdbx_strand_id
1 'polypeptide(L)'
;MSIYDIQYTEDPSGDSPYVGQTVQTGGIVTGIDFNNQPIRYFIADRQGGLWRGILVNDNVQRNLSIGDSVSFEARVQESSSQTRLYSITSSSFVTLPVGSSVPTTPITSGAISENAEGVLVELGECYVVNLDDGIRVDDGSGPVLIGDGWTFAYEPLLGDTLQYVRGLVSYDGSEFVVNPRDDDDFGFFANRAPLISQVTHSPDRPSAIDPVTVTARITDDSGLDDVKAYYRFGTTGDFASIEMFDDGLHNDEAADDNIWGTRLPAGPERTQAQYYISAIDIDGAETRSPAAAPAEFYGYFIRTVELSIFDLQYSDPPSYASPYNGQTVTVIGIVTCEDFRGGDIFISDPGGGIWGGIYYFSPPAEAARGDCVRVTAEVSEYNGLTELSYGSMEILGQGTLPDPVHITYEELFTNGEPYEGVLVTADTCVVTDVSGNYLSYGQFSVRAGSQSGVLRVDDDLEYIPVQGDSFRTFTGVGDYNSNPGFMIAARDDADIGYIDRRPPTVLSSKAVTPNHVNIRFNERLRQEDLTDLPNFSGINLSLPDFPAIEIVSAQLFSDQRTIQVELFESMVSTQAYQITIQEVSDTTGNILENVQVNFQGYDPIPTVAIADIYANFDSLDGLVATLRGVVNFMQDVTTTSGSRRISAFIQDESYQLYGENRDTLRFGYSLSQTGPAADFPNIRRGNLIEITGEINVYDGAIQLGSFLGNSDDIRLLSENVALPEPIEVRTGDRRLQSLIIHTSSPGAWGSGTWCRVAGTVYQVDENVGGGTNIFIDDGSGNVTIRVWDSMELDSVFIGNEWLKLGELVGKQMTISGPSSFYDGDFQMLAGYAEDFTDIPTGMVD
;
A
#
# COMPACT_ATOMS: atom_id res chain seq x y z
N MET A 1 44.86 -18.84 -77.82
CA MET A 1 44.11 -17.56 -77.84
C MET A 1 44.44 -16.81 -76.58
N SER A 2 44.31 -15.49 -76.58
CA SER A 2 44.42 -14.72 -75.34
C SER A 2 43.11 -14.84 -74.55
N ILE A 3 43.15 -14.55 -73.25
CA ILE A 3 41.94 -14.49 -72.43
C ILE A 3 41.08 -13.31 -72.86
N TYR A 4 41.69 -12.19 -73.27
CA TYR A 4 40.97 -11.07 -73.90
C TYR A 4 40.11 -11.51 -75.08
N ASP A 5 40.64 -12.34 -75.99
CA ASP A 5 39.87 -12.81 -77.15
C ASP A 5 38.64 -13.62 -76.71
N ILE A 6 38.74 -14.35 -75.60
CA ILE A 6 37.64 -15.18 -75.08
C ILE A 6 36.59 -14.31 -74.38
N GLN A 7 37.02 -13.33 -73.60
CA GLN A 7 36.18 -12.56 -72.69
C GLN A 7 35.54 -11.32 -73.35
N TYR A 8 36.29 -10.57 -74.15
CA TYR A 8 35.82 -9.29 -74.67
C TYR A 8 34.59 -9.45 -75.57
N THR A 9 33.52 -8.72 -75.22
CA THR A 9 32.28 -8.67 -75.98
C THR A 9 31.72 -7.25 -76.03
N GLU A 10 30.96 -6.96 -77.09
CA GLU A 10 30.08 -5.78 -77.17
C GLU A 10 28.61 -6.16 -76.90
N ASP A 11 28.33 -7.45 -76.62
CA ASP A 11 26.99 -7.91 -76.27
C ASP A 11 26.58 -7.34 -74.90
N PRO A 12 25.43 -6.64 -74.79
CA PRO A 12 24.94 -6.15 -73.51
C PRO A 12 24.71 -7.22 -72.44
N SER A 13 24.62 -8.50 -72.79
CA SER A 13 24.53 -9.58 -71.80
C SER A 13 25.85 -9.84 -71.07
N GLY A 14 27.00 -9.41 -71.61
CA GLY A 14 28.33 -9.77 -71.11
C GLY A 14 28.86 -11.11 -71.64
N ASP A 15 28.02 -11.89 -72.35
CA ASP A 15 28.38 -13.25 -72.76
C ASP A 15 29.60 -13.28 -73.72
N SER A 16 30.46 -14.27 -73.50
CA SER A 16 31.62 -14.51 -74.35
C SER A 16 31.22 -14.83 -75.80
N PRO A 17 31.92 -14.29 -76.82
CA PRO A 17 31.70 -14.67 -78.22
C PRO A 17 32.10 -16.13 -78.53
N TYR A 18 32.71 -16.84 -77.57
CA TYR A 18 33.21 -18.21 -77.72
C TYR A 18 32.38 -19.25 -76.95
N VAL A 19 31.24 -18.88 -76.35
CA VAL A 19 30.36 -19.81 -75.62
C VAL A 19 30.05 -21.07 -76.42
N GLY A 20 30.27 -22.23 -75.79
CA GLY A 20 30.07 -23.55 -76.37
C GLY A 20 31.20 -24.06 -77.27
N GLN A 21 32.18 -23.21 -77.60
CA GLN A 21 33.35 -23.58 -78.40
C GLN A 21 34.47 -24.19 -77.54
N THR A 22 35.32 -25.00 -78.17
CA THR A 22 36.57 -25.48 -77.60
C THR A 22 37.71 -24.56 -78.04
N VAL A 23 38.52 -24.09 -77.09
CA VAL A 23 39.63 -23.16 -77.31
C VAL A 23 40.93 -23.70 -76.72
N GLN A 24 42.07 -23.45 -77.39
CA GLN A 24 43.40 -23.61 -76.81
C GLN A 24 43.84 -22.27 -76.22
N THR A 25 43.98 -22.20 -74.89
CA THR A 25 44.28 -20.96 -74.15
C THR A 25 45.20 -21.22 -72.97
N GLY A 26 45.60 -20.16 -72.26
CA GLY A 26 46.51 -20.23 -71.13
C GLY A 26 46.76 -18.86 -70.54
N GLY A 27 47.32 -18.81 -69.33
CA GLY A 27 47.54 -17.58 -68.60
C GLY A 27 48.43 -17.78 -67.38
N ILE A 28 48.61 -16.71 -66.61
CA ILE A 28 49.23 -16.73 -65.28
C ILE A 28 48.14 -17.01 -64.25
N VAL A 29 48.35 -17.96 -63.34
CA VAL A 29 47.44 -18.25 -62.23
C VAL A 29 47.42 -17.06 -61.28
N THR A 30 46.25 -16.45 -61.07
CA THR A 30 46.05 -15.25 -60.23
C THR A 30 45.41 -15.56 -58.89
N GLY A 31 44.69 -16.67 -58.78
CA GLY A 31 44.09 -17.17 -57.54
C GLY A 31 43.75 -18.65 -57.68
N ILE A 32 43.82 -19.39 -56.57
CA ILE A 32 43.54 -20.84 -56.50
C ILE A 32 42.49 -21.11 -55.42
N ASP A 33 41.84 -22.26 -55.46
CA ASP A 33 40.91 -22.72 -54.42
C ASP A 33 39.70 -21.78 -54.17
N PHE A 34 39.23 -21.07 -55.21
CA PHE A 34 38.12 -20.12 -55.09
C PHE A 34 36.85 -20.78 -54.54
N ASN A 35 36.21 -20.13 -53.56
CA ASN A 35 35.07 -20.68 -52.81
C ASN A 35 35.37 -22.02 -52.13
N ASN A 36 36.61 -22.19 -51.67
CA ASN A 36 37.11 -23.42 -51.04
C ASN A 36 36.95 -24.66 -51.97
N GLN A 37 37.07 -24.46 -53.28
CA GLN A 37 36.98 -25.51 -54.29
C GLN A 37 38.32 -25.65 -55.04
N PRO A 38 39.10 -26.73 -54.81
CA PRO A 38 40.46 -26.83 -55.37
C PRO A 38 40.55 -27.10 -56.87
N ILE A 39 39.40 -27.19 -57.53
CA ILE A 39 39.25 -27.26 -58.98
C ILE A 39 38.94 -25.90 -59.61
N ARG A 40 38.70 -24.86 -58.80
CA ARG A 40 38.39 -23.50 -59.23
C ARG A 40 39.57 -22.58 -59.00
N TYR A 41 40.11 -22.04 -60.09
CA TYR A 41 41.23 -21.11 -60.05
C TYR A 41 41.07 -20.07 -61.15
N PHE A 42 41.71 -18.91 -60.98
CA PHE A 42 41.69 -17.84 -61.98
C PHE A 42 43.01 -17.81 -62.74
N ILE A 43 42.92 -17.49 -64.02
CA ILE A 43 44.08 -17.22 -64.86
C ILE A 43 43.90 -15.87 -65.57
N ALA A 44 45.02 -15.20 -65.86
CA ALA A 44 45.01 -13.94 -66.58
C ALA A 44 46.09 -13.87 -67.67
N ASP A 45 45.87 -13.05 -68.70
CA ASP A 45 46.89 -12.75 -69.69
C ASP A 45 48.08 -12.09 -68.97
N ARG A 46 49.31 -12.43 -69.36
CA ARG A 46 50.54 -11.85 -68.76
C ARG A 46 50.58 -10.31 -68.77
N GLN A 47 49.84 -9.68 -69.67
CA GLN A 47 49.78 -8.21 -69.79
C GLN A 47 48.91 -7.56 -68.70
N GLY A 48 47.98 -8.29 -68.08
CA GLY A 48 46.95 -7.73 -67.22
C GLY A 48 46.01 -6.78 -67.96
N GLY A 49 45.02 -6.24 -67.25
CA GLY A 49 44.00 -5.33 -67.78
C GLY A 49 42.59 -5.92 -67.75
N LEU A 50 41.62 -5.06 -68.08
CA LEU A 50 40.22 -5.45 -68.21
C LEU A 50 40.02 -6.50 -69.29
N TRP A 51 39.03 -7.39 -69.10
CA TRP A 51 38.70 -8.56 -69.93
C TRP A 51 39.82 -9.60 -70.05
N ARG A 52 40.88 -9.51 -69.23
CA ARG A 52 42.06 -10.37 -69.37
C ARG A 52 42.19 -11.40 -68.26
N GLY A 53 41.15 -11.59 -67.47
CA GLY A 53 41.04 -12.61 -66.45
C GLY A 53 39.87 -13.54 -66.73
N ILE A 54 39.96 -14.79 -66.29
CA ILE A 54 38.88 -15.76 -66.46
C ILE A 54 38.93 -16.82 -65.36
N LEU A 55 37.75 -17.20 -64.86
CA LEU A 55 37.58 -18.33 -63.96
C LEU A 55 37.75 -19.65 -64.73
N VAL A 56 38.52 -20.57 -64.17
CA VAL A 56 38.68 -21.94 -64.65
C VAL A 56 38.02 -22.88 -63.66
N ASN A 57 37.10 -23.72 -64.14
CA ASN A 57 36.45 -24.78 -63.38
C ASN A 57 36.89 -26.14 -63.95
N ASP A 58 37.98 -26.67 -63.41
CA ASP A 58 38.63 -27.89 -63.88
C ASP A 58 37.86 -29.16 -63.49
N ASN A 59 38.07 -30.23 -64.25
CA ASN A 59 37.48 -31.54 -63.96
C ASN A 59 38.33 -32.33 -62.95
N VAL A 60 39.56 -31.88 -62.69
CA VAL A 60 40.51 -32.53 -61.80
C VAL A 60 41.25 -31.48 -60.97
N GLN A 61 41.58 -31.82 -59.73
CA GLN A 61 42.45 -30.99 -58.90
C GLN A 61 43.87 -31.00 -59.46
N ARG A 62 44.46 -29.81 -59.56
CA ARG A 62 45.83 -29.59 -60.05
C ARG A 62 46.69 -29.10 -58.90
N ASN A 63 47.98 -29.41 -58.93
CA ASN A 63 48.96 -28.80 -58.02
C ASN A 63 49.47 -27.50 -58.65
N LEU A 64 48.72 -26.42 -58.46
CA LEU A 64 49.05 -25.09 -58.98
C LEU A 64 49.49 -24.17 -57.86
N SER A 65 50.37 -23.23 -58.17
CA SER A 65 50.71 -22.10 -57.32
C SER A 65 50.32 -20.79 -58.01
N ILE A 66 49.95 -19.78 -57.23
CA ILE A 66 49.77 -18.42 -57.76
C ILE A 66 51.07 -17.99 -58.44
N GLY A 67 50.96 -17.43 -59.64
CA GLY A 67 52.09 -17.05 -60.51
C GLY A 67 52.47 -18.10 -61.56
N ASP A 68 52.04 -19.36 -61.43
CA ASP A 68 52.30 -20.40 -62.44
C ASP A 68 51.75 -20.00 -63.82
N SER A 69 52.46 -20.33 -64.90
CA SER A 69 51.95 -20.18 -66.25
C SER A 69 51.36 -21.50 -66.73
N VAL A 70 50.09 -21.49 -67.12
CA VAL A 70 49.36 -22.68 -67.60
C VAL A 70 48.92 -22.52 -69.05
N SER A 71 48.82 -23.64 -69.78
CA SER A 71 48.24 -23.71 -71.12
C SER A 71 47.50 -25.03 -71.30
N PHE A 72 46.30 -24.99 -71.89
CA PHE A 72 45.43 -26.14 -72.07
C PHE A 72 44.33 -25.90 -73.11
N GLU A 73 43.68 -26.98 -73.53
CA GLU A 73 42.43 -26.95 -74.27
C GLU A 73 41.24 -27.05 -73.29
N ALA A 74 40.23 -26.19 -73.46
CA ALA A 74 39.02 -26.15 -72.65
C ALA A 74 37.79 -25.75 -73.47
N ARG A 75 36.59 -25.99 -72.93
CA ARG A 75 35.36 -25.40 -73.45
C ARG A 75 35.04 -24.09 -72.73
N VAL A 76 34.45 -23.15 -73.44
CA VAL A 76 33.93 -21.89 -72.87
C VAL A 76 32.45 -22.06 -72.53
N GLN A 77 32.03 -21.58 -71.37
CA GLN A 77 30.65 -21.64 -70.90
C GLN A 77 30.27 -20.36 -70.14
N GLU A 78 29.05 -19.89 -70.37
CA GLU A 78 28.34 -19.01 -69.42
C GLU A 78 27.68 -19.82 -68.32
N SER A 79 27.89 -19.40 -67.08
CA SER A 79 27.17 -19.96 -65.95
C SER A 79 26.89 -18.87 -64.94
N SER A 80 25.61 -18.62 -64.68
CA SER A 80 25.17 -17.61 -63.71
C SER A 80 25.72 -16.22 -64.01
N SER A 81 25.71 -15.82 -65.28
CA SER A 81 26.26 -14.54 -65.77
C SER A 81 27.77 -14.39 -65.58
N GLN A 82 28.50 -15.51 -65.45
CA GLN A 82 29.96 -15.52 -65.43
C GLN A 82 30.54 -16.39 -66.54
N THR A 83 31.42 -15.79 -67.35
CA THR A 83 32.17 -16.51 -68.38
C THR A 83 33.28 -17.33 -67.71
N ARG A 84 33.31 -18.65 -67.97
CA ARG A 84 34.33 -19.55 -67.42
C ARG A 84 34.83 -20.61 -68.41
N LEU A 85 36.02 -21.13 -68.13
CA LEU A 85 36.56 -22.32 -68.81
C LEU A 85 36.18 -23.58 -68.03
N TYR A 86 35.73 -24.61 -68.74
CA TYR A 86 35.37 -25.90 -68.15
C TYR A 86 35.70 -27.05 -69.11
N SER A 87 35.50 -28.31 -68.66
CA SER A 87 35.80 -29.49 -69.48
C SER A 87 37.26 -29.52 -69.99
N ILE A 88 38.23 -29.22 -69.12
CA ILE A 88 39.65 -29.13 -69.49
C ILE A 88 40.19 -30.49 -69.94
N THR A 89 40.85 -30.53 -71.10
CA THR A 89 41.45 -31.75 -71.66
C THR A 89 42.78 -32.05 -70.97
N SER A 90 42.81 -33.00 -70.03
CA SER A 90 44.00 -33.28 -69.18
C SER A 90 45.29 -33.53 -69.97
N SER A 91 45.23 -34.19 -71.13
CA SER A 91 46.40 -34.48 -71.97
C SER A 91 47.00 -33.24 -72.66
N SER A 92 46.29 -32.12 -72.67
CA SER A 92 46.75 -30.84 -73.25
C SER A 92 47.34 -29.88 -72.20
N PHE A 93 47.19 -30.20 -70.91
CA PHE A 93 47.51 -29.28 -69.82
C PHE A 93 49.01 -29.25 -69.54
N VAL A 94 49.58 -28.06 -69.61
CA VAL A 94 51.00 -27.79 -69.34
C VAL A 94 51.10 -26.70 -68.28
N THR A 95 51.85 -26.97 -67.22
CA THR A 95 52.25 -25.97 -66.21
C THR A 95 53.73 -25.66 -66.37
N LEU A 96 54.06 -24.37 -66.42
CA LEU A 96 55.41 -23.84 -66.32
C LEU A 96 55.49 -23.06 -65.00
N PRO A 97 56.11 -23.62 -63.94
CA PRO A 97 56.30 -22.93 -62.68
C PRO A 97 57.36 -21.85 -62.86
N VAL A 98 56.92 -20.70 -63.35
CA VAL A 98 57.70 -19.48 -63.45
C VAL A 98 57.06 -18.55 -62.45
N GLY A 99 57.78 -18.10 -61.43
CA GLY A 99 57.35 -17.03 -60.52
C GLY A 99 57.21 -15.70 -61.26
N SER A 100 56.29 -15.66 -62.22
CA SER A 100 55.94 -14.48 -63.00
C SER A 100 55.24 -13.52 -62.06
N SER A 101 55.45 -12.22 -62.27
CA SER A 101 54.62 -11.20 -61.62
C SER A 101 53.14 -11.50 -61.92
N VAL A 102 52.33 -11.60 -60.86
CA VAL A 102 50.89 -11.75 -61.00
C VAL A 102 50.35 -10.44 -61.59
N PRO A 103 49.64 -10.48 -62.73
CA PRO A 103 49.10 -9.27 -63.33
C PRO A 103 47.95 -8.72 -62.48
N THR A 104 48.11 -7.48 -61.99
CA THR A 104 47.11 -6.74 -61.21
C THR A 104 46.70 -5.48 -61.97
N THR A 105 45.40 -5.18 -61.99
CA THR A 105 44.82 -4.07 -62.77
C THR A 105 44.30 -2.96 -61.85
N PRO A 106 44.89 -1.76 -61.84
CA PRO A 106 44.34 -0.63 -61.10
C PRO A 106 42.96 -0.22 -61.66
N ILE A 107 42.00 -0.01 -60.77
CA ILE A 107 40.63 0.41 -61.12
C ILE A 107 40.02 1.16 -59.93
N THR A 108 39.03 2.03 -60.19
CA THR A 108 38.28 2.70 -59.13
C THR A 108 37.09 1.85 -58.68
N SER A 109 36.67 1.95 -57.42
CA SER A 109 35.61 1.10 -56.85
C SER A 109 34.29 1.17 -57.64
N GLY A 110 33.86 2.38 -58.03
CA GLY A 110 32.65 2.60 -58.82
C GLY A 110 32.76 2.21 -60.30
N ALA A 111 33.92 1.77 -60.78
CA ALA A 111 34.13 1.30 -62.15
C ALA A 111 34.08 -0.23 -62.28
N ILE A 112 33.92 -0.96 -61.18
CA ILE A 112 33.80 -2.42 -61.17
C ILE A 112 32.51 -2.82 -61.91
N SER A 113 32.69 -3.59 -62.98
CA SER A 113 31.62 -4.05 -63.88
C SER A 113 32.06 -5.32 -64.61
N GLU A 114 31.25 -5.80 -65.55
CA GLU A 114 31.52 -6.99 -66.40
C GLU A 114 32.96 -7.03 -66.94
N ASN A 115 33.52 -5.90 -67.35
CA ASN A 115 34.86 -5.84 -67.91
C ASN A 115 35.99 -6.20 -66.92
N ALA A 116 35.70 -6.20 -65.63
CA ALA A 116 36.62 -6.60 -64.57
C ALA A 116 36.43 -8.07 -64.19
N GLU A 117 35.38 -8.75 -64.66
CA GLU A 117 35.09 -10.13 -64.29
C GLU A 117 36.30 -11.06 -64.53
N GLY A 118 36.67 -11.81 -63.50
CA GLY A 118 37.83 -12.73 -63.50
C GLY A 118 39.19 -12.06 -63.41
N VAL A 119 39.27 -10.72 -63.41
CA VAL A 119 40.51 -9.94 -63.34
C VAL A 119 40.90 -9.73 -61.88
N LEU A 120 42.20 -9.86 -61.58
CA LEU A 120 42.76 -9.40 -60.31
C LEU A 120 42.91 -7.88 -60.37
N VAL A 121 42.13 -7.17 -59.56
CA VAL A 121 42.09 -5.71 -59.52
C VAL A 121 42.80 -5.16 -58.28
N GLU A 122 43.19 -3.89 -58.34
CA GLU A 122 43.66 -3.10 -57.20
C GLU A 122 42.85 -1.80 -57.15
N LEU A 123 42.08 -1.64 -56.08
CA LEU A 123 41.49 -0.38 -55.66
C LEU A 123 42.58 0.42 -54.95
N GLY A 124 42.67 1.72 -55.24
CA GLY A 124 43.59 2.62 -54.53
C GLY A 124 43.12 2.93 -53.10
N GLU A 125 43.46 4.11 -52.61
CA GLU A 125 42.98 4.58 -51.30
C GLU A 125 41.45 4.53 -51.25
N CYS A 126 40.90 3.73 -50.34
CA CYS A 126 39.46 3.57 -50.17
C CYS A 126 39.09 3.51 -48.68
N TYR A 127 37.82 3.81 -48.41
CA TYR A 127 37.27 3.85 -47.07
C TYR A 127 36.24 2.74 -46.91
N VAL A 128 36.22 2.06 -45.78
CA VAL A 128 35.10 1.18 -45.43
C VAL A 128 33.88 2.06 -45.12
N VAL A 129 32.85 1.96 -45.96
CA VAL A 129 31.67 2.87 -45.90
C VAL A 129 30.39 2.17 -45.45
N ASN A 130 30.35 0.84 -45.42
CA ASN A 130 29.21 0.06 -44.94
C ASN A 130 29.68 -1.30 -44.43
N LEU A 131 29.06 -1.77 -43.34
CA LEU A 131 29.23 -3.11 -42.75
C LEU A 131 27.89 -3.84 -42.51
N ASP A 132 26.75 -3.16 -42.72
CA ASP A 132 25.41 -3.69 -42.43
C ASP A 132 24.98 -4.79 -43.43
N ASP A 133 25.38 -4.67 -44.69
CA ASP A 133 25.06 -5.61 -45.78
C ASP A 133 26.30 -6.33 -46.35
N GLY A 134 27.39 -6.36 -45.56
CA GLY A 134 28.70 -6.83 -45.98
C GLY A 134 29.72 -5.70 -46.02
N ILE A 135 30.97 -6.03 -46.32
CA ILE A 135 32.08 -5.06 -46.27
C ILE A 135 32.08 -4.26 -47.57
N ARG A 136 31.68 -2.99 -47.53
CA ARG A 136 31.75 -2.11 -48.69
C ARG A 136 32.87 -1.09 -48.56
N VAL A 137 33.64 -0.94 -49.63
CA VAL A 137 34.70 0.07 -49.74
C VAL A 137 34.40 1.07 -50.85
N ASP A 138 34.80 2.33 -50.66
CA ASP A 138 34.61 3.41 -51.63
C ASP A 138 35.85 4.31 -51.69
N ASP A 139 36.36 4.55 -52.90
CA ASP A 139 37.44 5.51 -53.18
C ASP A 139 36.92 6.92 -53.56
N GLY A 140 35.61 7.13 -53.42
CA GLY A 140 34.88 8.33 -53.81
C GLY A 140 34.24 8.24 -55.20
N SER A 141 34.49 7.17 -55.97
CA SER A 141 33.83 6.92 -57.25
C SER A 141 32.53 6.12 -57.15
N GLY A 142 32.26 5.51 -55.99
CA GLY A 142 31.08 4.69 -55.71
C GLY A 142 31.46 3.41 -54.96
N PRO A 143 30.60 2.89 -54.08
CA PRO A 143 30.92 1.74 -53.24
C PRO A 143 30.97 0.44 -54.05
N VAL A 144 31.86 -0.47 -53.67
CA VAL A 144 31.90 -1.86 -54.14
C VAL A 144 31.94 -2.82 -52.96
N LEU A 145 31.28 -3.97 -53.11
CA LEU A 145 31.26 -5.03 -52.11
C LEU A 145 32.56 -5.85 -52.16
N ILE A 146 33.13 -6.12 -50.98
CA ILE A 146 34.22 -7.06 -50.77
C ILE A 146 33.61 -8.45 -50.53
N GLY A 147 33.92 -9.37 -51.44
CA GLY A 147 33.39 -10.73 -51.45
C GLY A 147 34.16 -11.71 -50.56
N ASP A 148 33.55 -12.86 -50.33
CA ASP A 148 33.98 -13.94 -49.43
C ASP A 148 34.57 -15.16 -50.18
N GLY A 149 35.03 -14.96 -51.42
CA GLY A 149 35.61 -16.02 -52.25
C GLY A 149 36.82 -16.73 -51.64
N TRP A 150 37.50 -16.08 -50.68
CA TRP A 150 38.53 -16.61 -49.80
C TRP A 150 38.34 -16.08 -48.38
N THR A 151 39.04 -16.69 -47.42
CA THR A 151 39.10 -16.24 -46.03
C THR A 151 40.32 -15.36 -45.80
N PHE A 152 40.10 -14.20 -45.18
CA PHE A 152 41.14 -13.30 -44.67
C PHE A 152 40.86 -13.02 -43.16
N ALA A 153 41.85 -12.55 -42.42
CA ALA A 153 41.75 -12.24 -40.99
C ALA A 153 41.44 -10.78 -40.69
N TYR A 154 41.58 -9.88 -41.66
CA TYR A 154 41.20 -8.47 -41.52
C TYR A 154 39.75 -8.32 -41.03
N GLU A 155 39.58 -7.75 -39.83
CA GLU A 155 38.29 -7.34 -39.26
C GLU A 155 38.04 -5.85 -39.56
N PRO A 156 37.16 -5.52 -40.50
CA PRO A 156 36.96 -4.14 -40.94
C PRO A 156 36.12 -3.32 -39.95
N LEU A 157 36.49 -2.05 -39.82
CA LEU A 157 35.70 -1.05 -39.10
C LEU A 157 35.12 -0.02 -40.05
N LEU A 158 33.93 0.47 -39.72
CA LEU A 158 33.32 1.55 -40.47
C LEU A 158 34.23 2.79 -40.37
N GLY A 159 34.67 3.30 -41.52
CA GLY A 159 35.62 4.41 -41.63
C GLY A 159 37.09 4.00 -41.75
N ASP A 160 37.42 2.71 -41.70
CA ASP A 160 38.79 2.24 -41.95
C ASP A 160 39.31 2.79 -43.29
N THR A 161 40.51 3.35 -43.27
CA THR A 161 41.18 3.89 -44.45
C THR A 161 42.23 2.90 -44.94
N LEU A 162 41.98 2.32 -46.10
CA LEU A 162 42.82 1.32 -46.73
C LEU A 162 43.67 1.98 -47.82
N GLN A 163 44.97 1.74 -47.83
CA GLN A 163 45.89 2.20 -48.87
C GLN A 163 45.59 1.55 -50.22
N TYR A 164 45.22 0.27 -50.19
CA TYR A 164 44.73 -0.45 -51.35
C TYR A 164 43.88 -1.62 -50.90
N VAL A 165 42.99 -2.06 -51.80
CA VAL A 165 42.33 -3.38 -51.70
C VAL A 165 42.50 -4.10 -53.02
N ARG A 166 43.05 -5.32 -52.96
CA ARG A 166 43.18 -6.20 -54.13
C ARG A 166 42.17 -7.33 -54.06
N GLY A 167 41.78 -7.83 -55.21
CA GLY A 167 40.94 -9.02 -55.25
C GLY A 167 40.55 -9.44 -56.65
N LEU A 168 40.10 -10.69 -56.78
CA LEU A 168 39.56 -11.22 -58.03
C LEU A 168 38.09 -10.87 -58.14
N VAL A 169 37.70 -10.25 -59.24
CA VAL A 169 36.30 -9.86 -59.44
C VAL A 169 35.48 -11.06 -59.89
N SER A 170 34.32 -11.25 -59.26
CA SER A 170 33.30 -12.23 -59.69
C SER A 170 31.92 -11.60 -59.61
N TYR A 171 30.95 -12.20 -60.31
CA TYR A 171 29.55 -11.88 -60.13
C TYR A 171 28.93 -12.80 -59.06
N ASP A 172 28.31 -12.23 -58.02
CA ASP A 172 27.76 -12.98 -56.89
C ASP A 172 26.29 -13.40 -57.06
N GLY A 173 25.67 -13.01 -58.18
CA GLY A 173 24.25 -13.21 -58.47
C GLY A 173 23.45 -11.90 -58.50
N SER A 174 23.96 -10.83 -57.88
CA SER A 174 23.30 -9.53 -57.79
C SER A 174 24.20 -8.35 -58.19
N GLU A 175 25.48 -8.38 -57.81
CA GLU A 175 26.46 -7.35 -58.15
C GLU A 175 27.84 -7.96 -58.39
N PHE A 176 28.78 -7.14 -58.90
CA PHE A 176 30.17 -7.54 -59.00
C PHE A 176 30.87 -7.29 -57.67
N VAL A 177 31.59 -8.29 -57.19
CA VAL A 177 32.30 -8.26 -55.91
C VAL A 177 33.80 -8.40 -56.13
N VAL A 178 34.60 -7.72 -55.33
CA VAL A 178 36.06 -7.87 -55.30
C VAL A 178 36.39 -8.90 -54.22
N ASN A 179 37.02 -10.02 -54.57
CA ASN A 179 37.38 -11.07 -53.60
C ASN A 179 38.88 -11.04 -53.26
N PRO A 180 39.30 -10.42 -52.13
CA PRO A 180 40.64 -10.55 -51.58
C PRO A 180 40.97 -12.02 -51.34
N ARG A 181 42.23 -12.41 -51.57
CA ARG A 181 42.67 -13.81 -51.44
C ARG A 181 43.16 -14.14 -50.03
N ASP A 182 43.77 -13.16 -49.37
CA ASP A 182 44.34 -13.21 -48.03
C ASP A 182 44.56 -11.77 -47.51
N ASP A 183 45.19 -11.62 -46.34
CA ASP A 183 45.45 -10.32 -45.72
C ASP A 183 46.45 -9.45 -46.51
N ASP A 184 47.31 -10.03 -47.34
CA ASP A 184 48.28 -9.28 -48.17
C ASP A 184 47.59 -8.45 -49.27
N ASP A 185 46.32 -8.78 -49.56
CA ASP A 185 45.48 -8.02 -50.48
C ASP A 185 44.88 -6.74 -49.84
N PHE A 186 45.12 -6.47 -48.55
CA PHE A 186 44.78 -5.20 -47.89
C PHE A 186 46.04 -4.40 -47.55
N GLY A 187 46.07 -3.13 -47.96
CA GLY A 187 47.11 -2.18 -47.58
C GLY A 187 46.63 -1.21 -46.51
N PHE A 188 47.43 -0.93 -45.49
CA PHE A 188 47.10 0.00 -44.40
C PHE A 188 48.11 1.16 -44.33
N PHE A 189 47.66 2.38 -43.99
CA PHE A 189 48.49 3.60 -43.98
C PHE A 189 49.41 3.77 -42.74
N ALA A 190 49.48 2.77 -41.85
CA ALA A 190 50.13 2.72 -40.51
C ALA A 190 49.18 3.03 -39.33
N ASN A 191 49.44 2.27 -38.25
CA ASN A 191 48.78 2.13 -36.95
C ASN A 191 47.27 2.48 -36.88
N ARG A 192 46.42 1.46 -36.87
CA ARG A 192 44.99 1.62 -36.58
C ARG A 192 44.84 1.74 -35.07
N ALA A 193 44.08 2.73 -34.60
CA ALA A 193 43.82 2.86 -33.17
C ALA A 193 42.98 1.66 -32.67
N PRO A 194 43.05 1.31 -31.37
CA PRO A 194 42.32 0.18 -30.83
C PRO A 194 40.82 0.23 -31.11
N LEU A 195 40.18 -0.91 -31.34
CA LEU A 195 38.73 -1.02 -31.36
C LEU A 195 38.22 -1.31 -29.95
N ILE A 196 37.31 -0.49 -29.44
CA ILE A 196 36.56 -0.77 -28.20
C ILE A 196 35.10 -1.08 -28.57
N SER A 197 34.64 -2.27 -28.22
CA SER A 197 33.27 -2.73 -28.49
C SER A 197 32.68 -3.52 -27.31
N GLN A 198 31.40 -3.89 -27.38
CA GLN A 198 30.73 -4.73 -26.37
C GLN A 198 30.90 -4.22 -24.92
N VAL A 199 30.87 -2.90 -24.73
CA VAL A 199 30.99 -2.30 -23.39
C VAL A 199 29.76 -2.64 -22.56
N THR A 200 29.96 -3.31 -21.42
CA THR A 200 28.89 -3.65 -20.47
C THR A 200 29.31 -3.37 -19.03
N HIS A 201 28.35 -3.38 -18.11
CA HIS A 201 28.62 -3.35 -16.67
C HIS A 201 27.69 -4.30 -15.91
N SER A 202 28.09 -4.70 -14.72
CA SER A 202 27.29 -5.55 -13.83
C SER A 202 27.60 -5.28 -12.36
N PRO A 203 26.59 -5.24 -11.46
CA PRO A 203 25.17 -5.43 -11.74
C PRO A 203 24.56 -4.23 -12.50
N ASP A 204 23.48 -4.45 -13.27
CA ASP A 204 22.75 -3.38 -13.99
C ASP A 204 22.14 -2.33 -13.05
N ARG A 205 21.88 -2.73 -11.79
CA ARG A 205 21.29 -1.91 -10.73
C ARG A 205 22.08 -2.07 -9.43
N PRO A 206 23.26 -1.45 -9.31
CA PRO A 206 24.11 -1.57 -8.13
C PRO A 206 23.57 -0.76 -6.95
N SER A 207 23.65 -1.31 -5.73
CA SER A 207 23.44 -0.55 -4.49
C SER A 207 24.68 0.23 -4.06
N ALA A 208 24.55 1.09 -3.03
CA ALA A 208 25.68 1.84 -2.48
C ALA A 208 26.79 0.98 -1.85
N ILE A 209 26.55 -0.33 -1.68
CA ILE A 209 27.57 -1.28 -1.23
C ILE A 209 28.07 -2.17 -2.36
N ASP A 210 27.45 -2.12 -3.54
CA ASP A 210 27.80 -2.93 -4.69
C ASP A 210 28.85 -2.21 -5.55
N PRO A 211 30.07 -2.72 -5.61
CA PRO A 211 31.02 -2.33 -6.65
C PRO A 211 30.61 -2.91 -8.00
N VAL A 212 30.99 -2.23 -9.08
CA VAL A 212 30.51 -2.52 -10.43
C VAL A 212 31.64 -3.04 -11.30
N THR A 213 31.45 -4.23 -11.86
CA THR A 213 32.31 -4.78 -12.91
C THR A 213 31.99 -4.06 -14.22
N VAL A 214 33.01 -3.59 -14.94
CA VAL A 214 32.90 -3.08 -16.31
C VAL A 214 33.74 -3.96 -17.21
N THR A 215 33.17 -4.41 -18.32
CA THR A 215 33.88 -5.18 -19.34
C THR A 215 33.72 -4.57 -20.72
N ALA A 216 34.70 -4.79 -21.60
CA ALA A 216 34.63 -4.43 -23.01
C ALA A 216 35.49 -5.37 -23.85
N ARG A 217 35.11 -5.60 -25.10
CA ARG A 217 35.99 -6.25 -26.09
C ARG A 217 36.92 -5.21 -26.69
N ILE A 218 38.23 -5.41 -26.57
CA ILE A 218 39.23 -4.47 -27.06
C ILE A 218 40.25 -5.20 -27.91
N THR A 219 40.37 -4.81 -29.18
CA THR A 219 41.30 -5.41 -30.16
C THR A 219 42.15 -4.34 -30.82
N ASP A 220 43.33 -4.73 -31.27
CA ASP A 220 44.26 -3.87 -32.00
C ASP A 220 45.14 -4.72 -32.92
N ASP A 221 45.58 -4.18 -34.07
CA ASP A 221 46.44 -4.90 -35.03
C ASP A 221 47.92 -4.90 -34.64
N SER A 222 48.37 -3.94 -33.83
CA SER A 222 49.73 -3.81 -33.33
C SER A 222 49.90 -4.33 -31.89
N GLY A 223 48.82 -4.33 -31.11
CA GLY A 223 48.78 -4.73 -29.71
C GLY A 223 48.53 -3.57 -28.75
N LEU A 224 48.02 -3.84 -27.55
CA LEU A 224 47.61 -2.81 -26.58
C LEU A 224 48.73 -2.47 -25.58
N ASP A 225 48.89 -1.19 -25.24
CA ASP A 225 49.85 -0.68 -24.23
C ASP A 225 49.14 -0.19 -22.95
N ASP A 226 48.05 0.58 -23.07
CA ASP A 226 47.35 1.17 -21.92
C ASP A 226 45.83 1.06 -22.06
N VAL A 227 45.15 0.40 -21.12
CA VAL A 227 43.69 0.21 -21.15
C VAL A 227 43.09 0.61 -19.80
N LYS A 228 42.25 1.64 -19.81
CA LYS A 228 41.68 2.23 -18.58
C LYS A 228 40.19 2.48 -18.68
N ALA A 229 39.50 2.25 -17.57
CA ALA A 229 38.18 2.82 -17.32
C ALA A 229 38.32 4.12 -16.52
N TYR A 230 37.72 5.19 -17.01
CA TYR A 230 37.59 6.46 -16.32
C TYR A 230 36.19 6.54 -15.71
N TYR A 231 36.06 6.85 -14.42
CA TYR A 231 34.78 6.91 -13.72
C TYR A 231 34.67 8.10 -12.77
N ARG A 232 33.45 8.53 -12.48
CA ARG A 232 33.13 9.48 -11.39
C ARG A 232 31.74 9.20 -10.82
N PHE A 233 31.50 9.67 -9.59
CA PHE A 233 30.18 9.68 -8.97
C PHE A 233 29.63 11.10 -8.94
N GLY A 234 28.40 11.28 -9.41
CA GLY A 234 27.76 12.59 -9.60
C GLY A 234 28.04 13.20 -10.97
N THR A 235 27.54 14.42 -11.18
CA THR A 235 27.55 15.11 -12.48
C THR A 235 28.65 16.17 -12.62
N THR A 236 29.42 16.41 -11.55
CA THR A 236 30.48 17.44 -11.49
C THR A 236 31.77 16.85 -10.93
N GLY A 237 32.92 17.34 -11.41
CA GLY A 237 34.24 16.89 -10.97
C GLY A 237 34.99 16.09 -12.03
N ASP A 238 36.28 15.86 -11.78
CA ASP A 238 37.17 15.13 -12.67
C ASP A 238 36.93 13.62 -12.60
N PHE A 239 37.14 12.91 -13.71
CA PHE A 239 37.10 11.45 -13.73
C PHE A 239 38.36 10.88 -13.06
N ALA A 240 38.18 9.91 -12.17
CA ALA A 240 39.25 9.04 -11.71
C ALA A 240 39.48 7.92 -12.74
N SER A 241 40.68 7.35 -12.81
CA SER A 241 40.99 6.23 -13.70
C SER A 241 41.31 4.95 -12.93
N ILE A 242 40.97 3.80 -13.52
CA ILE A 242 41.36 2.47 -13.06
C ILE A 242 41.78 1.62 -14.27
N GLU A 243 42.81 0.80 -14.09
CA GLU A 243 43.29 -0.13 -15.13
C GLU A 243 42.23 -1.20 -15.43
N MET A 244 42.18 -1.64 -16.69
CA MET A 244 41.48 -2.85 -17.11
C MET A 244 42.48 -3.94 -17.47
N PHE A 245 42.07 -5.20 -17.35
CA PHE A 245 42.92 -6.38 -17.58
C PHE A 245 42.20 -7.39 -18.45
N ASP A 246 42.96 -8.13 -19.27
CA ASP A 246 42.56 -9.36 -19.97
C ASP A 246 43.40 -10.52 -19.39
N ASP A 247 43.17 -10.82 -18.11
CA ASP A 247 43.96 -11.74 -17.29
C ASP A 247 43.20 -13.00 -16.85
N GLY A 248 41.96 -13.18 -17.31
CA GLY A 248 41.06 -14.25 -16.84
C GLY A 248 40.64 -14.05 -15.38
N LEU A 249 40.87 -12.85 -14.83
CA LEU A 249 40.43 -12.39 -13.51
C LEU A 249 39.58 -11.12 -13.73
N HIS A 250 39.22 -10.36 -12.70
CA HIS A 250 38.39 -9.14 -12.88
C HIS A 250 37.04 -9.32 -13.60
N ASN A 251 36.57 -10.57 -13.73
CA ASN A 251 35.36 -11.00 -14.47
C ASN A 251 35.40 -10.70 -15.97
N ASP A 252 36.56 -10.88 -16.59
CA ASP A 252 36.84 -10.67 -18.02
C ASP A 252 36.83 -11.96 -18.86
N GLU A 253 36.21 -13.04 -18.38
CA GLU A 253 36.22 -14.36 -19.02
C GLU A 253 37.57 -15.09 -18.96
N ALA A 254 38.20 -15.40 -20.10
CA ALA A 254 39.44 -16.17 -20.15
C ALA A 254 40.62 -15.25 -20.52
N ALA A 255 41.79 -15.50 -19.94
CA ALA A 255 42.97 -14.70 -20.25
C ALA A 255 43.32 -14.73 -21.75
N ASP A 256 43.70 -13.56 -22.28
CA ASP A 256 44.08 -13.30 -23.66
C ASP A 256 42.95 -13.57 -24.69
N ASP A 257 41.68 -13.32 -24.33
CA ASP A 257 40.52 -13.51 -25.23
C ASP A 257 39.95 -12.19 -25.82
N ASN A 258 40.64 -11.09 -25.55
CA ASN A 258 40.31 -9.71 -25.89
C ASN A 258 39.09 -9.14 -25.15
N ILE A 259 38.56 -9.81 -24.13
CA ILE A 259 37.65 -9.20 -23.16
C ILE A 259 38.50 -8.62 -22.03
N TRP A 260 38.35 -7.31 -21.83
CA TRP A 260 39.04 -6.58 -20.78
C TRP A 260 38.04 -6.24 -19.68
N GLY A 261 38.41 -6.47 -18.42
CA GLY A 261 37.57 -6.24 -17.25
C GLY A 261 38.23 -5.37 -16.19
N THR A 262 37.40 -4.65 -15.43
CA THR A 262 37.81 -3.97 -14.19
C THR A 262 36.64 -3.85 -13.23
N ARG A 263 36.92 -3.39 -12.01
CA ARG A 263 35.91 -3.20 -10.96
C ARG A 263 35.94 -1.79 -10.38
N LEU A 264 34.95 -0.99 -10.78
CA LEU A 264 34.70 0.32 -10.20
C LEU A 264 34.29 0.16 -8.72
N PRO A 265 34.75 1.04 -7.82
CA PRO A 265 34.36 0.97 -6.41
C PRO A 265 32.85 1.22 -6.23
N ALA A 266 32.31 0.81 -5.09
CA ALA A 266 30.95 1.21 -4.71
C ALA A 266 30.89 2.73 -4.52
N GLY A 267 29.83 3.35 -5.04
CA GLY A 267 29.61 4.79 -4.94
C GLY A 267 28.48 5.16 -3.98
N PRO A 268 28.27 6.46 -3.71
CA PRO A 268 27.24 6.91 -2.78
C PRO A 268 25.81 6.61 -3.29
N GLU A 269 24.91 6.26 -2.38
CA GLU A 269 23.48 6.02 -2.65
C GLU A 269 22.84 7.22 -3.36
N ARG A 270 21.88 6.96 -4.28
CA ARG A 270 21.16 7.97 -5.06
C ARG A 270 22.07 8.86 -5.92
N THR A 271 23.26 8.38 -6.29
CA THR A 271 24.13 9.08 -7.26
C THR A 271 24.16 8.37 -8.61
N GLN A 272 24.40 9.14 -9.67
CA GLN A 272 24.73 8.59 -10.97
C GLN A 272 26.24 8.34 -11.02
N ALA A 273 26.65 7.11 -11.34
CA ALA A 273 28.00 6.84 -11.77
C ALA A 273 28.11 7.09 -13.27
N GLN A 274 29.18 7.75 -13.70
CA GLN A 274 29.48 8.00 -15.10
C GLN A 274 30.84 7.40 -15.41
N TYR A 275 30.98 6.70 -16.54
CA TYR A 275 32.25 6.11 -16.93
C TYR A 275 32.45 6.06 -18.46
N TYR A 276 33.70 5.98 -18.90
CA TYR A 276 34.10 5.71 -20.27
C TYR A 276 35.39 4.89 -20.28
N ILE A 277 35.72 4.27 -21.41
CA ILE A 277 36.93 3.44 -21.57
C ILE A 277 37.88 4.15 -22.53
N SER A 278 39.18 4.03 -22.29
CA SER A 278 40.27 4.48 -23.15
C SER A 278 41.24 3.32 -23.37
N ALA A 279 41.62 3.09 -24.62
CA ALA A 279 42.62 2.11 -25.00
C ALA A 279 43.67 2.78 -25.89
N ILE A 280 44.95 2.52 -25.62
CA ILE A 280 46.10 3.00 -26.37
C ILE A 280 46.90 1.79 -26.83
N ASP A 281 47.25 1.74 -28.11
CA ASP A 281 48.11 0.71 -28.67
C ASP A 281 49.61 0.95 -28.41
N ILE A 282 50.45 -0.05 -28.72
CA ILE A 282 51.91 0.03 -28.53
C ILE A 282 52.62 1.07 -29.41
N ASP A 283 51.97 1.51 -30.47
CA ASP A 283 52.45 2.52 -31.41
C ASP A 283 51.92 3.93 -31.06
N GLY A 284 51.07 4.03 -30.04
CA GLY A 284 50.58 5.25 -29.41
C GLY A 284 49.27 5.83 -29.95
N ALA A 285 48.48 5.10 -30.77
CA ALA A 285 47.15 5.58 -31.14
C ALA A 285 46.11 5.22 -30.08
N GLU A 286 45.14 6.12 -29.87
CA GLU A 286 44.18 6.06 -28.77
C GLU A 286 42.75 6.01 -29.31
N THR A 287 41.94 5.12 -28.74
CA THR A 287 40.48 5.11 -28.90
C THR A 287 39.79 5.28 -27.56
N ARG A 288 38.66 5.98 -27.56
CA ARG A 288 37.77 6.12 -26.41
C ARG A 288 36.38 5.61 -26.74
N SER A 289 35.70 5.10 -25.72
CA SER A 289 34.32 4.65 -25.81
C SER A 289 33.49 5.17 -24.63
N PRO A 290 32.47 6.02 -24.87
CA PRO A 290 32.03 6.52 -26.18
C PRO A 290 33.07 7.44 -26.86
N ALA A 291 33.01 7.57 -28.19
CA ALA A 291 34.02 8.30 -28.98
C ALA A 291 34.17 9.78 -28.59
N ALA A 292 33.09 10.42 -28.12
CA ALA A 292 33.11 11.81 -27.68
C ALA A 292 33.53 12.00 -26.20
N ALA A 293 34.04 10.96 -25.52
CA ALA A 293 34.47 11.06 -24.13
C ALA A 293 35.58 12.11 -23.92
N PRO A 294 35.51 12.93 -22.85
CA PRO A 294 34.62 12.79 -21.70
C PRO A 294 33.27 13.55 -21.82
N ALA A 295 32.93 14.11 -22.98
CA ALA A 295 31.66 14.81 -23.16
C ALA A 295 30.47 13.83 -23.19
N GLU A 296 30.69 12.64 -23.74
CA GLU A 296 29.77 11.49 -23.66
C GLU A 296 30.35 10.40 -22.77
N PHE A 297 29.48 9.65 -22.12
CA PHE A 297 29.83 8.63 -21.15
C PHE A 297 28.71 7.60 -21.02
N TYR A 298 29.07 6.40 -20.59
CA TYR A 298 28.14 5.44 -20.04
C TYR A 298 27.77 5.84 -18.61
N GLY A 299 26.63 5.35 -18.11
CA GLY A 299 26.27 5.59 -16.72
C GLY A 299 25.21 4.64 -16.18
N TYR A 300 25.20 4.52 -14.86
CA TYR A 300 24.22 3.76 -14.09
C TYR A 300 23.87 4.51 -12.81
N PHE A 301 22.71 4.22 -12.23
CA PHE A 301 22.30 4.78 -10.93
C PHE A 301 22.61 3.81 -9.81
N ILE A 302 23.14 4.33 -8.71
CA ILE A 302 23.46 3.57 -7.51
C ILE A 302 22.25 3.63 -6.56
N ARG A 303 21.58 2.48 -6.37
CA ARG A 303 20.37 2.33 -5.56
C ARG A 303 20.26 0.96 -4.89
N THR A 304 19.91 0.91 -3.60
CA THR A 304 19.67 -0.34 -2.87
C THR A 304 18.34 -0.99 -3.30
N VAL A 305 18.32 -2.33 -3.52
CA VAL A 305 17.34 -3.08 -4.33
C VAL A 305 15.96 -3.33 -3.66
N GLU A 306 15.36 -2.34 -3.00
CA GLU A 306 13.92 -2.32 -2.77
C GLU A 306 13.36 -1.03 -3.37
N LEU A 307 12.25 -1.14 -4.10
CA LEU A 307 11.61 0.02 -4.71
C LEU A 307 11.18 0.96 -3.57
N SER A 308 11.64 2.21 -3.61
CA SER A 308 11.26 3.18 -2.58
C SER A 308 9.85 3.67 -2.83
N ILE A 309 9.17 4.14 -1.78
CA ILE A 309 7.86 4.76 -1.91
C ILE A 309 7.97 6.05 -2.73
N PHE A 310 9.08 6.79 -2.61
CA PHE A 310 9.41 7.89 -3.51
C PHE A 310 9.33 7.47 -4.99
N ASP A 311 9.88 6.31 -5.36
CA ASP A 311 9.86 5.86 -6.75
C ASP A 311 8.46 5.47 -7.21
N LEU A 312 7.60 4.99 -6.30
CA LEU A 312 6.19 4.71 -6.61
C LEU A 312 5.40 5.99 -6.89
N GLN A 313 5.64 7.02 -6.10
CA GLN A 313 4.84 8.24 -6.08
C GLN A 313 5.34 9.30 -7.07
N TYR A 314 6.65 9.47 -7.21
CA TYR A 314 7.22 10.57 -8.00
C TYR A 314 6.83 10.48 -9.48
N SER A 315 6.21 11.55 -9.97
CA SER A 315 5.96 11.76 -11.40
C SER A 315 5.99 13.25 -11.76
N ASP A 316 6.30 13.54 -13.03
CA ASP A 316 6.33 14.92 -13.52
C ASP A 316 4.91 15.41 -13.92
N PRO A 317 4.60 16.71 -13.77
CA PRO A 317 3.34 17.28 -14.23
C PRO A 317 3.08 17.03 -15.73
N PRO A 318 1.82 16.93 -16.20
CA PRO A 318 0.60 17.32 -15.50
C PRO A 318 -0.26 16.17 -14.97
N SER A 319 0.13 14.90 -15.14
CA SER A 319 -0.75 13.77 -14.78
C SER A 319 -0.68 13.39 -13.30
N TYR A 320 0.47 13.60 -12.66
CA TYR A 320 0.81 13.17 -11.29
C TYR A 320 0.63 11.67 -10.96
N ALA A 321 0.00 10.90 -11.85
CA ALA A 321 -0.17 9.47 -11.73
C ALA A 321 1.17 8.74 -11.60
N SER A 322 1.17 7.73 -10.73
CA SER A 322 2.31 6.84 -10.51
C SER A 322 2.82 6.23 -11.82
N PRO A 323 4.15 6.20 -12.06
CA PRO A 323 4.74 5.45 -13.18
C PRO A 323 4.55 3.93 -13.05
N TYR A 324 4.05 3.45 -11.90
CA TYR A 324 3.79 2.05 -11.60
C TYR A 324 2.30 1.71 -11.56
N ASN A 325 1.39 2.61 -11.92
CA ASN A 325 -0.05 2.34 -11.96
C ASN A 325 -0.40 1.05 -12.73
N GLY A 326 -1.15 0.16 -12.10
CA GLY A 326 -1.52 -1.17 -12.58
C GLY A 326 -0.43 -2.24 -12.46
N GLN A 327 0.71 -1.95 -11.82
CA GLN A 327 1.79 -2.92 -11.60
C GLN A 327 1.79 -3.41 -10.16
N THR A 328 2.09 -4.70 -9.96
CA THR A 328 2.38 -5.26 -8.63
C THR A 328 3.85 -5.00 -8.27
N VAL A 329 4.06 -4.33 -7.14
CA VAL A 329 5.38 -3.90 -6.63
C VAL A 329 5.65 -4.46 -5.25
N THR A 330 6.91 -4.47 -4.82
CA THR A 330 7.32 -4.77 -3.43
C THR A 330 8.11 -3.60 -2.87
N VAL A 331 7.68 -3.06 -1.73
CA VAL A 331 8.32 -1.94 -1.02
C VAL A 331 8.51 -2.24 0.46
N ILE A 332 9.48 -1.57 1.11
CA ILE A 332 9.56 -1.48 2.57
C ILE A 332 9.19 -0.08 3.00
N GLY A 333 8.29 0.02 4.00
CA GLY A 333 7.94 1.28 4.62
C GLY A 333 7.79 1.16 6.14
N ILE A 334 7.79 2.32 6.80
CA ILE A 334 7.42 2.46 8.21
C ILE A 334 5.97 2.91 8.27
N VAL A 335 5.14 2.23 9.06
CA VAL A 335 3.75 2.63 9.32
C VAL A 335 3.75 3.97 10.04
N THR A 336 3.24 5.01 9.37
CA THR A 336 3.20 6.38 9.89
C THR A 336 1.84 6.76 10.45
N CYS A 337 0.77 6.11 10.00
CA CYS A 337 -0.59 6.20 10.52
C CYS A 337 -1.26 4.81 10.44
N GLU A 338 -1.92 4.42 11.52
CA GLU A 338 -2.69 3.20 11.69
C GLU A 338 -4.19 3.49 11.82
N ASP A 339 -5.04 2.48 11.59
CA ASP A 339 -6.51 2.52 11.76
C ASP A 339 -7.24 3.67 11.03
N PHE A 340 -6.69 4.11 9.90
CA PHE A 340 -7.31 5.18 9.12
C PHE A 340 -8.57 4.68 8.39
N ARG A 341 -9.69 5.41 8.49
CA ARG A 341 -10.95 5.16 7.74
C ARG A 341 -11.48 3.71 7.79
N GLY A 342 -11.29 3.02 8.91
CA GLY A 342 -11.79 1.64 9.11
C GLY A 342 -10.74 0.56 8.85
N GLY A 343 -9.49 0.82 9.22
CA GLY A 343 -8.40 -0.15 9.25
C GLY A 343 -7.32 0.00 8.18
N ASP A 344 -7.37 1.06 7.36
CA ASP A 344 -6.32 1.36 6.38
C ASP A 344 -5.09 1.97 7.05
N ILE A 345 -3.96 1.99 6.35
CA ILE A 345 -2.70 2.52 6.90
C ILE A 345 -1.99 3.44 5.90
N PHE A 346 -1.15 4.33 6.43
CA PHE A 346 -0.14 5.02 5.65
C PHE A 346 1.24 4.46 5.98
N ILE A 347 2.04 4.23 4.95
CA ILE A 347 3.44 3.80 5.09
C ILE A 347 4.36 4.82 4.42
N SER A 348 5.54 5.03 4.99
CA SER A 348 6.53 5.97 4.46
C SER A 348 7.89 5.34 4.31
N ASP A 349 8.70 5.85 3.37
CA ASP A 349 10.10 5.48 3.24
C ASP A 349 10.79 5.64 4.60
N PRO A 350 11.69 4.73 5.01
CA PRO A 350 12.39 4.84 6.30
C PRO A 350 13.18 6.16 6.48
N GLY A 351 13.59 6.81 5.39
CA GLY A 351 14.24 8.11 5.41
C GLY A 351 13.30 9.32 5.35
N GLY A 352 11.99 9.09 5.16
CA GLY A 352 10.99 10.14 4.96
C GLY A 352 11.22 11.00 3.72
N GLY A 353 10.68 12.21 3.75
CA GLY A 353 10.77 13.21 2.68
C GLY A 353 9.51 13.31 1.83
N ILE A 354 9.47 14.34 0.97
CA ILE A 354 8.39 14.52 -0.02
C ILE A 354 8.33 13.31 -0.96
N TRP A 355 7.12 12.95 -1.40
CA TRP A 355 6.79 11.74 -2.15
C TRP A 355 7.13 10.42 -1.44
N GLY A 356 7.68 10.46 -0.23
CA GLY A 356 8.10 9.28 0.51
C GLY A 356 6.97 8.65 1.32
N GLY A 357 5.71 8.86 0.96
CA GLY A 357 4.55 8.34 1.69
C GLY A 357 3.47 7.81 0.75
N ILE A 358 2.77 6.75 1.15
CA ILE A 358 1.72 6.13 0.33
C ILE A 358 0.63 5.53 1.22
N TYR A 359 -0.60 5.64 0.73
CA TYR A 359 -1.78 5.03 1.33
C TYR A 359 -1.86 3.55 0.95
N TYR A 360 -2.17 2.68 1.91
CA TYR A 360 -2.38 1.25 1.70
C TYR A 360 -3.79 0.85 2.11
N PHE A 361 -4.61 0.56 1.10
CA PHE A 361 -6.02 0.19 1.22
C PHE A 361 -6.20 -1.26 1.67
N SER A 362 -6.97 -1.44 2.75
CA SER A 362 -7.41 -2.71 3.32
C SER A 362 -6.26 -3.71 3.55
N PRO A 363 -5.23 -3.38 4.36
CA PRO A 363 -4.12 -4.30 4.63
C PRO A 363 -4.62 -5.63 5.23
N PRO A 364 -3.97 -6.77 4.92
CA PRO A 364 -4.45 -8.11 5.34
C PRO A 364 -4.20 -8.44 6.82
N ALA A 365 -3.49 -7.57 7.55
CA ALA A 365 -3.16 -7.72 8.96
C ALA A 365 -3.10 -6.33 9.62
N GLU A 366 -3.37 -6.28 10.92
CA GLU A 366 -3.20 -5.06 11.71
C GLU A 366 -1.70 -4.77 11.90
N ALA A 367 -1.29 -3.53 11.65
CA ALA A 367 0.05 -3.02 11.88
C ALA A 367 0.00 -1.75 12.73
N ALA A 368 0.93 -1.60 13.66
CA ALA A 368 0.99 -0.46 14.56
C ALA A 368 1.93 0.62 14.01
N ARG A 369 1.70 1.88 14.41
CA ARG A 369 2.62 2.98 14.10
C ARG A 369 4.05 2.66 14.54
N GLY A 370 4.99 2.86 13.63
CA GLY A 370 6.40 2.53 13.83
C GLY A 370 6.79 1.11 13.38
N ASP A 371 5.84 0.24 13.02
CA ASP A 371 6.16 -1.05 12.42
C ASP A 371 6.88 -0.86 11.08
N CYS A 372 7.95 -1.62 10.87
CA CYS A 372 8.63 -1.73 9.57
C CYS A 372 7.99 -2.90 8.81
N VAL A 373 7.38 -2.60 7.66
CA VAL A 373 6.60 -3.56 6.88
C VAL A 373 7.17 -3.72 5.49
N ARG A 374 7.18 -4.96 4.98
CA ARG A 374 7.35 -5.27 3.56
C ARG A 374 5.99 -5.53 2.95
N VAL A 375 5.61 -4.72 1.97
CA VAL A 375 4.31 -4.81 1.29
C VAL A 375 4.52 -5.23 -0.15
N THR A 376 3.73 -6.19 -0.62
CA THR A 376 3.62 -6.54 -2.05
C THR A 376 2.18 -6.39 -2.49
N ALA A 377 1.91 -5.41 -3.34
CA ALA A 377 0.57 -4.97 -3.72
C ALA A 377 0.56 -4.34 -5.12
N GLU A 378 -0.62 -4.25 -5.74
CA GLU A 378 -0.82 -3.49 -6.98
C GLU A 378 -0.91 -1.99 -6.67
N VAL A 379 -0.20 -1.16 -7.44
CA VAL A 379 -0.33 0.30 -7.39
C VAL A 379 -1.55 0.70 -8.21
N SER A 380 -2.45 1.52 -7.65
CA SER A 380 -3.68 1.96 -8.28
C SER A 380 -3.84 3.47 -8.18
N GLU A 381 -4.45 4.06 -9.21
CA GLU A 381 -4.92 5.45 -9.21
C GLU A 381 -6.42 5.47 -8.93
N TYR A 382 -6.81 5.86 -7.71
CA TYR A 382 -8.21 5.90 -7.31
C TYR A 382 -8.66 7.31 -6.98
N ASN A 383 -9.55 7.86 -7.81
CA ASN A 383 -10.06 9.24 -7.69
C ASN A 383 -8.97 10.34 -7.67
N GLY A 384 -7.76 10.03 -8.15
CA GLY A 384 -6.60 10.93 -8.15
C GLY A 384 -5.64 10.75 -6.97
N LEU A 385 -5.85 9.73 -6.12
CA LEU A 385 -4.91 9.28 -5.09
C LEU A 385 -4.10 8.10 -5.65
N THR A 386 -2.77 8.13 -5.48
CA THR A 386 -1.93 6.95 -5.70
C THR A 386 -1.95 6.07 -4.44
N GLU A 387 -2.41 4.83 -4.59
CA GLU A 387 -2.57 3.89 -3.49
C GLU A 387 -1.99 2.51 -3.78
N LEU A 388 -1.63 1.78 -2.70
CA LEU A 388 -1.46 0.33 -2.75
C LEU A 388 -2.81 -0.33 -2.51
N SER A 389 -3.26 -1.17 -3.45
CA SER A 389 -4.45 -2.01 -3.29
C SER A 389 -4.19 -3.20 -2.37
N TYR A 390 -5.24 -3.95 -2.01
CA TYR A 390 -5.13 -5.19 -1.23
C TYR A 390 -4.02 -6.12 -1.76
N GLY A 391 -3.17 -6.62 -0.86
CA GLY A 391 -1.97 -7.38 -1.20
C GLY A 391 -1.46 -8.23 -0.04
N SER A 392 -0.18 -8.58 -0.04
CA SER A 392 0.48 -9.27 1.08
C SER A 392 1.36 -8.31 1.87
N MET A 393 1.38 -8.45 3.19
CA MET A 393 2.21 -7.66 4.09
C MET A 393 2.95 -8.57 5.08
N GLU A 394 4.21 -8.25 5.33
CA GLU A 394 5.06 -8.89 6.35
C GLU A 394 5.61 -7.81 7.30
N ILE A 395 5.40 -7.96 8.61
CA ILE A 395 6.01 -7.10 9.63
C ILE A 395 7.43 -7.60 9.90
N LEU A 396 8.42 -6.77 9.62
CA LEU A 396 9.85 -7.09 9.77
C LEU A 396 10.40 -6.75 11.16
N GLY A 397 9.68 -5.91 11.90
CA GLY A 397 10.05 -5.45 13.24
C GLY A 397 9.65 -4.00 13.48
N GLN A 398 10.37 -3.33 14.38
CA GLN A 398 10.16 -1.92 14.70
C GLN A 398 11.13 -1.04 13.89
N GLY A 399 10.62 0.03 13.30
CA GLY A 399 11.39 1.11 12.68
C GLY A 399 11.34 2.40 13.50
N THR A 400 12.10 3.40 13.05
CA THR A 400 12.00 4.78 13.57
C THR A 400 11.03 5.55 12.68
N LEU A 401 10.09 6.28 13.28
CA LEU A 401 9.22 7.15 12.51
C LEU A 401 10.05 8.21 11.78
N PRO A 402 9.78 8.48 10.49
CA PRO A 402 10.45 9.56 9.77
C PRO A 402 10.12 10.92 10.39
N ASP A 403 11.07 11.85 10.32
CA ASP A 403 10.82 13.24 10.72
C ASP A 403 9.74 13.85 9.82
N PRO A 404 8.72 14.53 10.39
CA PRO A 404 7.68 15.17 9.59
C PRO A 404 8.27 16.23 8.64
N VAL A 405 7.80 16.24 7.40
CA VAL A 405 8.17 17.27 6.42
C VAL A 405 7.49 18.58 6.80
N HIS A 406 8.27 19.63 6.99
CA HIS A 406 7.73 20.96 7.27
C HIS A 406 7.08 21.54 6.01
N ILE A 407 5.83 21.98 6.12
CA ILE A 407 5.05 22.52 5.01
C ILE A 407 4.51 23.90 5.30
N THR A 408 4.37 24.69 4.24
CA THR A 408 3.60 25.93 4.23
C THR A 408 2.25 25.71 3.54
N TYR A 409 1.29 26.60 3.83
CA TYR A 409 0.00 26.57 3.17
C TYR A 409 0.10 26.73 1.64
N GLU A 410 1.01 27.59 1.17
CA GLU A 410 1.18 27.87 -0.26
C GLU A 410 1.64 26.64 -1.03
N GLU A 411 2.49 25.80 -0.42
CA GLU A 411 2.96 24.54 -1.02
C GLU A 411 1.83 23.55 -1.21
N LEU A 412 1.05 23.25 -0.16
CA LEU A 412 -0.05 22.29 -0.24
C LEU A 412 -1.18 22.75 -1.17
N PHE A 413 -1.48 24.05 -1.20
CA PHE A 413 -2.53 24.62 -2.05
C PHE A 413 -2.12 24.71 -3.53
N THR A 414 -0.84 25.02 -3.80
CA THR A 414 -0.34 25.16 -5.18
C THR A 414 -0.09 23.81 -5.82
N ASN A 415 0.47 22.86 -5.05
CA ASN A 415 0.75 21.51 -5.50
C ASN A 415 0.90 20.56 -4.30
N GLY A 416 -0.21 19.95 -3.86
CA GLY A 416 -0.21 19.04 -2.71
C GLY A 416 0.35 17.65 -3.00
N GLU A 417 0.49 17.27 -4.27
CA GLU A 417 0.96 15.95 -4.73
C GLU A 417 2.25 15.47 -4.04
N PRO A 418 3.31 16.29 -3.87
CA PRO A 418 4.54 15.87 -3.18
C PRO A 418 4.35 15.50 -1.70
N TYR A 419 3.19 15.81 -1.14
CA TYR A 419 2.87 15.60 0.26
C TYR A 419 1.78 14.54 0.45
N GLU A 420 1.24 13.96 -0.62
CA GLU A 420 0.28 12.86 -0.57
C GLU A 420 0.90 11.64 0.14
N GLY A 421 0.22 11.13 1.16
CA GLY A 421 0.66 10.04 2.03
C GLY A 421 1.87 10.37 2.93
N VAL A 422 2.45 11.57 2.84
CA VAL A 422 3.66 11.96 3.58
C VAL A 422 3.28 12.48 4.97
N LEU A 423 4.04 12.08 5.99
CA LEU A 423 3.95 12.71 7.31
C LEU A 423 4.46 14.15 7.26
N VAL A 424 3.58 15.12 7.45
CA VAL A 424 3.85 16.57 7.35
C VAL A 424 3.61 17.28 8.68
N THR A 425 4.20 18.46 8.84
CA THR A 425 3.93 19.36 9.97
C THR A 425 3.88 20.82 9.54
N ALA A 426 2.95 21.58 10.11
CA ALA A 426 2.78 23.02 9.88
C ALA A 426 2.95 23.81 11.18
N ASP A 427 3.67 24.94 11.13
CA ASP A 427 3.84 25.83 12.28
C ASP A 427 2.63 26.77 12.49
N THR A 428 2.37 27.09 13.75
CA THR A 428 1.44 28.13 14.24
C THR A 428 0.18 28.32 13.39
N CYS A 429 -0.81 27.45 13.63
CA CYS A 429 -2.09 27.45 12.92
C CYS A 429 -3.22 27.94 13.83
N VAL A 430 -4.20 28.67 13.28
CA VAL A 430 -5.40 29.13 13.98
C VAL A 430 -6.64 28.53 13.34
N VAL A 431 -7.56 27.94 14.10
CA VAL A 431 -8.86 27.48 13.58
C VAL A 431 -9.65 28.69 13.07
N THR A 432 -10.08 28.63 11.83
CA THR A 432 -10.77 29.73 11.13
C THR A 432 -12.21 29.43 10.78
N ASP A 433 -12.58 28.15 10.64
CA ASP A 433 -13.95 27.73 10.37
C ASP A 433 -14.21 26.33 10.91
N VAL A 434 -15.37 26.17 11.54
CA VAL A 434 -15.90 24.93 12.13
C VAL A 434 -17.35 24.69 11.67
N SER A 435 -17.83 25.41 10.64
CA SER A 435 -19.22 25.37 10.18
C SER A 435 -19.36 25.39 8.65
N GLY A 436 -20.07 24.43 8.05
CA GLY A 436 -20.32 24.38 6.60
C GLY A 436 -20.73 22.99 6.10
N ASN A 437 -21.21 22.89 4.84
CA ASN A 437 -21.74 21.64 4.25
C ASN A 437 -20.72 20.48 4.13
N TYR A 438 -19.42 20.78 4.21
CA TYR A 438 -18.34 19.78 4.19
C TYR A 438 -17.80 19.47 5.60
N LEU A 439 -18.07 20.35 6.56
CA LEU A 439 -17.61 20.28 7.96
C LEU A 439 -18.65 19.58 8.87
N SER A 440 -19.79 19.16 8.32
CA SER A 440 -20.82 18.37 9.00
C SER A 440 -20.39 16.95 9.36
N TYR A 441 -19.19 16.53 8.94
CA TYR A 441 -18.56 15.27 9.34
C TYR A 441 -17.66 15.41 10.57
N GLY A 442 -17.27 16.64 10.96
CA GLY A 442 -16.39 16.91 12.11
C GLY A 442 -15.07 17.59 11.73
N GLN A 443 -14.82 17.75 10.43
CA GLN A 443 -13.64 18.41 9.87
C GLN A 443 -13.61 19.91 10.22
N PHE A 444 -12.42 20.52 10.21
CA PHE A 444 -12.27 21.96 10.43
C PHE A 444 -11.16 22.58 9.58
N SER A 445 -11.13 23.91 9.54
CA SER A 445 -10.16 24.67 8.76
C SER A 445 -9.24 25.47 9.65
N VAL A 446 -7.93 25.37 9.43
CA VAL A 446 -6.90 26.14 10.14
C VAL A 446 -6.14 27.07 9.19
N ARG A 447 -5.61 28.18 9.69
CA ARG A 447 -4.79 29.12 8.94
C ARG A 447 -3.45 29.32 9.62
N ALA A 448 -2.37 29.10 8.88
CA ALA A 448 -1.02 29.44 9.33
C ALA A 448 -0.75 30.95 9.17
N GLY A 449 -0.49 31.64 10.27
CA GLY A 449 -0.10 33.06 10.26
C GLY A 449 -1.11 34.04 9.60
N SER A 450 -0.59 35.02 8.85
CA SER A 450 -1.38 36.11 8.22
C SER A 450 -1.71 35.89 6.74
N GLN A 451 -1.51 34.67 6.25
CA GLN A 451 -1.64 34.34 4.83
C GLN A 451 -3.11 34.19 4.38
N SER A 452 -3.35 34.32 3.07
CA SER A 452 -4.68 34.13 2.45
C SER A 452 -4.93 32.66 2.15
N GLY A 453 -5.85 32.01 2.89
CA GLY A 453 -6.23 30.62 2.67
C GLY A 453 -6.52 29.84 3.96
N VAL A 454 -6.89 28.55 3.85
CA VAL A 454 -7.11 27.63 4.98
C VAL A 454 -6.63 26.20 4.65
N LEU A 455 -5.88 25.57 5.56
CA LEU A 455 -5.61 24.13 5.58
C LEU A 455 -6.82 23.41 6.15
N ARG A 456 -7.22 22.28 5.55
CA ARG A 456 -8.28 21.44 6.10
C ARG A 456 -7.69 20.33 6.93
N VAL A 457 -8.36 20.05 8.03
CA VAL A 457 -8.01 19.01 8.98
C VAL A 457 -9.13 17.99 8.99
N ASP A 458 -8.76 16.71 8.91
CA ASP A 458 -9.73 15.61 8.96
C ASP A 458 -10.36 15.45 10.36
N ASP A 459 -11.45 14.70 10.45
CA ASP A 459 -12.32 14.62 11.65
C ASP A 459 -11.93 13.54 12.66
N ASP A 460 -10.83 12.82 12.44
CA ASP A 460 -10.41 11.67 13.25
C ASP A 460 -9.62 12.06 14.52
N LEU A 461 -10.09 13.09 15.23
CA LEU A 461 -9.48 13.62 16.46
C LEU A 461 -10.46 13.58 17.65
N GLU A 462 -9.94 13.37 18.86
CA GLU A 462 -10.73 13.55 20.09
C GLU A 462 -10.94 15.05 20.38
N TYR A 463 -9.99 15.89 19.96
CA TYR A 463 -10.08 17.33 20.00
C TYR A 463 -11.28 17.87 19.20
N ILE A 464 -12.16 18.62 19.90
CA ILE A 464 -13.30 19.30 19.30
C ILE A 464 -12.89 20.72 18.90
N PRO A 465 -12.84 21.05 17.60
CA PRO A 465 -12.35 22.35 17.15
C PRO A 465 -13.31 23.49 17.51
N VAL A 466 -12.77 24.57 18.08
CA VAL A 466 -13.48 25.84 18.23
C VAL A 466 -12.82 26.91 17.36
N GLN A 467 -13.63 27.75 16.72
CA GLN A 467 -13.12 28.86 15.91
C GLN A 467 -12.25 29.80 16.76
N GLY A 468 -11.02 30.04 16.34
CA GLY A 468 -10.03 30.88 17.03
C GLY A 468 -8.93 30.12 17.77
N ASP A 469 -9.04 28.79 17.90
CA ASP A 469 -8.08 27.96 18.62
C ASP A 469 -6.72 28.00 17.93
N SER A 470 -5.63 27.95 18.70
CA SER A 470 -4.27 28.10 18.16
C SER A 470 -3.39 26.91 18.50
N PHE A 471 -2.66 26.41 17.50
CA PHE A 471 -1.73 25.28 17.65
C PHE A 471 -0.32 25.75 17.33
N ARG A 472 0.68 25.38 18.13
CA ARG A 472 2.10 25.64 17.88
C ARG A 472 2.60 24.90 16.64
N THR A 473 2.20 23.64 16.53
CA THR A 473 2.49 22.73 15.44
C THR A 473 1.24 21.92 15.15
N PHE A 474 1.05 21.54 13.90
CA PHE A 474 -0.01 20.65 13.46
C PHE A 474 0.60 19.58 12.58
N THR A 475 0.69 18.35 13.10
CA THR A 475 1.31 17.21 12.40
C THR A 475 0.24 16.24 11.92
N GLY A 476 0.48 15.56 10.81
CA GLY A 476 -0.43 14.54 10.29
C GLY A 476 0.04 14.02 8.94
N VAL A 477 -0.63 13.01 8.40
CA VAL A 477 -0.37 12.54 7.03
C VAL A 477 -1.09 13.44 6.03
N GLY A 478 -0.44 13.78 4.93
CA GLY A 478 -1.09 14.48 3.82
C GLY A 478 -2.07 13.53 3.13
N ASP A 479 -3.35 13.87 3.15
CA ASP A 479 -4.41 13.08 2.52
C ASP A 479 -5.00 13.84 1.33
N TYR A 480 -5.48 13.11 0.33
CA TYR A 480 -6.16 13.67 -0.83
C TYR A 480 -7.54 13.06 -0.99
N ASN A 481 -8.53 13.94 -1.21
CA ASN A 481 -9.88 13.53 -1.58
C ASN A 481 -10.37 14.39 -2.75
N SER A 482 -11.00 13.76 -3.74
CA SER A 482 -11.58 14.42 -4.94
C SER A 482 -12.46 15.65 -4.64
N ASN A 483 -13.03 15.74 -3.43
CA ASN A 483 -13.64 16.94 -2.89
C ASN A 483 -13.55 16.86 -1.36
N PRO A 484 -12.65 17.63 -0.70
CA PRO A 484 -12.27 18.99 -1.08
C PRO A 484 -10.86 19.26 -1.63
N GLY A 485 -10.07 18.22 -1.95
CA GLY A 485 -8.65 18.31 -2.32
C GLY A 485 -7.75 17.88 -1.15
N PHE A 486 -6.51 18.37 -1.15
CA PHE A 486 -5.50 18.04 -0.13
C PHE A 486 -5.88 18.53 1.28
N MET A 487 -5.67 17.67 2.27
CA MET A 487 -5.90 17.90 3.69
C MET A 487 -4.78 17.29 4.54
N ILE A 488 -4.78 17.59 5.84
CA ILE A 488 -3.90 16.94 6.82
C ILE A 488 -4.78 16.09 7.71
N ALA A 489 -4.53 14.78 7.73
CA ALA A 489 -5.11 13.85 8.69
C ALA A 489 -4.15 13.73 9.88
N ALA A 490 -4.44 14.48 10.94
CA ALA A 490 -3.76 14.28 12.21
C ALA A 490 -4.10 12.89 12.75
N ARG A 491 -3.13 12.23 13.36
CA ARG A 491 -3.27 10.81 13.70
C ARG A 491 -3.83 10.62 15.10
N ASP A 492 -3.64 11.61 15.98
CA ASP A 492 -4.19 11.69 17.33
C ASP A 492 -3.96 13.10 17.92
N ASP A 493 -4.52 13.36 19.10
CA ASP A 493 -4.39 14.64 19.82
C ASP A 493 -2.94 15.03 20.19
N ALA A 494 -1.97 14.10 20.17
CA ALA A 494 -0.57 14.43 20.44
C ALA A 494 0.13 15.06 19.23
N ASP A 495 -0.43 14.90 18.02
CA ASP A 495 0.08 15.53 16.80
C ASP A 495 -0.24 17.03 16.70
N ILE A 496 -1.18 17.51 17.53
CA ILE A 496 -1.55 18.90 17.62
C ILE A 496 -0.84 19.54 18.82
N GLY A 497 0.15 20.39 18.55
CA GLY A 497 0.88 21.15 19.56
C GLY A 497 0.06 22.29 20.11
N TYR A 498 -1.15 22.03 20.61
CA TYR A 498 -2.12 23.00 21.08
C TYR A 498 -1.49 23.99 22.08
N ILE A 499 -1.59 25.28 21.77
CA ILE A 499 -1.24 26.34 22.72
C ILE A 499 -2.56 26.83 23.27
N ASP A 500 -3.00 26.25 24.38
CA ASP A 500 -4.09 26.87 25.09
C ASP A 500 -3.65 28.24 25.62
N ARG A 501 -4.42 29.26 25.28
CA ARG A 501 -4.27 30.62 25.81
C ARG A 501 -5.55 31.12 26.46
N ARG A 502 -6.58 30.28 26.52
CA ARG A 502 -7.90 30.65 26.99
C ARG A 502 -8.08 30.04 28.36
N PRO A 503 -8.65 30.80 29.29
CA PRO A 503 -9.08 30.23 30.54
C PRO A 503 -10.12 29.11 30.35
N PRO A 504 -10.23 28.18 31.31
CA PRO A 504 -11.31 27.19 31.30
C PRO A 504 -12.67 27.89 31.30
N THR A 505 -13.67 27.30 30.65
CA THR A 505 -15.05 27.79 30.56
C THR A 505 -16.02 26.87 31.30
N VAL A 506 -16.96 27.45 32.04
CA VAL A 506 -18.00 26.69 32.76
C VAL A 506 -19.05 26.17 31.79
N LEU A 507 -19.16 24.85 31.67
CA LEU A 507 -20.20 24.17 30.89
C LEU A 507 -21.51 24.05 31.66
N SER A 508 -21.44 23.73 32.95
CA SER A 508 -22.63 23.56 33.77
C SER A 508 -22.37 23.81 35.25
N SER A 509 -23.44 24.20 35.95
CA SER A 509 -23.51 24.28 37.41
C SER A 509 -24.84 23.66 37.84
N LYS A 510 -24.80 22.55 38.60
CA LYS A 510 -26.00 21.80 39.00
C LYS A 510 -25.92 21.38 40.46
N ALA A 511 -26.97 21.66 41.22
CA ALA A 511 -27.15 21.08 42.55
C ALA A 511 -27.39 19.57 42.43
N VAL A 512 -26.56 18.77 43.10
CA VAL A 512 -26.59 17.30 43.06
C VAL A 512 -27.08 16.68 44.37
N THR A 513 -27.00 17.43 45.47
CA THR A 513 -27.64 17.14 46.76
C THR A 513 -28.08 18.46 47.39
N PRO A 514 -28.84 18.49 48.49
CA PRO A 514 -29.20 19.73 49.16
C PRO A 514 -28.00 20.61 49.53
N ASN A 515 -26.81 20.04 49.73
CA ASN A 515 -25.61 20.77 50.15
C ASN A 515 -24.46 20.72 49.14
N HIS A 516 -24.64 20.11 47.96
CA HIS A 516 -23.56 19.99 46.99
C HIS A 516 -23.94 20.49 45.60
N VAL A 517 -23.03 21.22 44.98
CA VAL A 517 -23.16 21.73 43.61
C VAL A 517 -21.96 21.25 42.81
N ASN A 518 -22.20 20.59 41.69
CA ASN A 518 -21.15 20.24 40.74
C ASN A 518 -21.05 21.35 39.68
N ILE A 519 -19.82 21.81 39.43
CA ILE A 519 -19.47 22.78 38.39
C ILE A 519 -18.55 22.06 37.41
N ARG A 520 -18.99 21.94 36.15
CA ARG A 520 -18.23 21.28 35.10
C ARG A 520 -17.61 22.31 34.16
N PHE A 521 -16.34 22.11 33.83
CA PHE A 521 -15.61 22.92 32.86
C PHE A 521 -15.44 22.16 31.54
N ASN A 522 -15.20 22.90 30.46
CA ASN A 522 -14.94 22.36 29.12
C ASN A 522 -13.61 21.60 29.02
N GLU A 523 -12.72 21.78 30.00
CA GLU A 523 -11.34 21.29 29.96
C GLU A 523 -10.82 20.92 31.36
N ARG A 524 -9.65 20.26 31.40
CA ARG A 524 -9.02 19.81 32.65
C ARG A 524 -8.44 21.00 33.42
N LEU A 525 -8.67 21.00 34.72
CA LEU A 525 -8.24 22.01 35.65
C LEU A 525 -6.94 21.63 36.34
N ARG A 526 -6.17 22.66 36.70
CA ARG A 526 -4.94 22.49 37.46
C ARG A 526 -5.24 22.15 38.92
N GLN A 527 -4.76 21.00 39.38
CA GLN A 527 -5.05 20.51 40.74
C GLN A 527 -4.46 21.38 41.86
N GLU A 528 -3.29 22.00 41.63
CA GLU A 528 -2.59 22.83 42.62
C GLU A 528 -3.31 24.16 42.93
N ASP A 529 -4.23 24.61 42.08
CA ASP A 529 -5.09 25.76 42.38
C ASP A 529 -6.18 25.43 43.42
N LEU A 530 -6.37 24.14 43.74
CA LEU A 530 -7.49 23.62 44.53
C LEU A 530 -7.04 23.05 45.89
N THR A 531 -5.77 23.21 46.27
CA THR A 531 -5.18 22.55 47.45
C THR A 531 -5.10 23.37 48.74
N ASP A 532 -5.43 24.67 48.75
CA ASP A 532 -5.29 25.53 49.94
C ASP A 532 -6.66 25.94 50.56
N LEU A 533 -7.06 25.27 51.65
CA LEU A 533 -8.10 25.74 52.57
C LEU A 533 -7.45 26.50 53.76
N PRO A 534 -8.00 27.62 54.26
CA PRO A 534 -9.38 28.11 54.11
C PRO A 534 -9.44 29.57 53.59
N ASN A 535 -8.74 29.90 52.50
CA ASN A 535 -8.82 31.22 51.86
C ASN A 535 -8.87 31.06 50.34
N PHE A 536 -9.91 30.37 49.84
CA PHE A 536 -10.40 30.60 48.49
C PHE A 536 -10.86 32.08 48.40
N SER A 537 -9.94 33.01 48.10
CA SER A 537 -10.33 34.36 47.65
C SER A 537 -11.00 34.32 46.27
N GLY A 538 -10.99 33.16 45.61
CA GLY A 538 -11.40 32.94 44.24
C GLY A 538 -12.85 32.49 43.99
N ILE A 539 -13.68 32.23 45.00
CA ILE A 539 -15.09 31.87 44.79
C ILE A 539 -15.95 32.67 45.78
N ASN A 540 -16.33 33.89 45.40
CA ASN A 540 -17.35 34.63 46.14
C ASN A 540 -18.74 34.14 45.73
N LEU A 541 -19.31 33.19 46.47
CA LEU A 541 -20.75 32.91 46.38
C LEU A 541 -21.53 34.09 46.96
N SER A 542 -21.88 35.04 46.11
CA SER A 542 -22.96 35.96 46.44
C SER A 542 -24.20 35.54 45.66
N LEU A 543 -25.18 35.02 46.38
CA LEU A 543 -26.52 34.82 45.87
C LEU A 543 -27.20 36.20 45.81
N PRO A 544 -27.63 36.70 44.64
CA PRO A 544 -28.32 37.97 44.58
C PRO A 544 -29.68 37.83 45.29
N ASP A 545 -29.85 38.64 46.34
CA ASP A 545 -31.02 38.77 47.22
C ASP A 545 -31.53 37.49 47.90
N PHE A 546 -30.82 37.08 48.96
CA PHE A 546 -31.24 36.17 50.04
C PHE A 546 -31.68 34.74 49.66
N PRO A 547 -31.16 33.70 50.35
CA PRO A 547 -30.11 33.71 51.39
C PRO A 547 -28.71 33.57 50.77
N ALA A 548 -27.67 34.10 51.43
CA ALA A 548 -26.27 33.81 51.09
C ALA A 548 -25.85 32.51 51.81
N ILE A 549 -25.42 31.49 51.07
CA ILE A 549 -24.98 30.20 51.62
C ILE A 549 -23.45 30.14 51.59
N GLU A 550 -22.85 29.80 52.73
CA GLU A 550 -21.39 29.66 52.88
C GLU A 550 -20.87 28.39 52.21
N ILE A 551 -19.71 28.46 51.54
CA ILE A 551 -18.97 27.27 51.07
C ILE A 551 -18.18 26.67 52.23
N VAL A 552 -18.32 25.36 52.44
CA VAL A 552 -17.51 24.58 53.39
C VAL A 552 -16.24 24.06 52.72
N SER A 553 -16.36 23.48 51.53
CA SER A 553 -15.25 22.87 50.81
C SER A 553 -15.47 22.87 49.30
N ALA A 554 -14.39 22.67 48.55
CA ALA A 554 -14.42 22.42 47.12
C ALA A 554 -13.45 21.28 46.80
N GLN A 555 -13.87 20.32 45.97
CA GLN A 555 -13.07 19.16 45.61
C GLN A 555 -13.08 18.94 44.09
N LEU A 556 -11.89 18.78 43.50
CA LEU A 556 -11.76 18.34 42.12
C LEU A 556 -12.04 16.84 42.02
N PHE A 557 -12.91 16.45 41.09
CA PHE A 557 -13.16 15.06 40.77
C PHE A 557 -11.99 14.43 40.00
N SER A 558 -11.96 13.11 39.93
CA SER A 558 -10.94 12.34 39.19
C SER A 558 -10.93 12.65 37.69
N ASP A 559 -12.05 13.15 37.14
CA ASP A 559 -12.13 13.61 35.74
C ASP A 559 -11.30 14.87 35.48
N GLN A 560 -10.84 15.55 36.54
CA GLN A 560 -10.15 16.84 36.53
C GLN A 560 -10.93 17.97 35.84
N ARG A 561 -12.21 17.78 35.54
CA ARG A 561 -13.06 18.76 34.84
C ARG A 561 -14.22 19.23 35.71
N THR A 562 -14.50 18.54 36.80
CA THR A 562 -15.64 18.81 37.68
C THR A 562 -15.16 19.20 39.08
N ILE A 563 -15.58 20.39 39.54
CA ILE A 563 -15.43 20.80 40.94
C ILE A 563 -16.77 20.55 41.64
N GLN A 564 -16.75 19.79 42.72
CA GLN A 564 -17.88 19.71 43.65
C GLN A 564 -17.66 20.72 44.79
N VAL A 565 -18.65 21.58 44.98
CA VAL A 565 -18.70 22.57 46.07
C VAL A 565 -19.66 22.08 47.15
N GLU A 566 -19.18 22.00 48.39
CA GLU A 566 -19.98 21.73 49.58
C GLU A 566 -20.44 23.04 50.21
N LEU A 567 -21.73 23.10 50.55
CA LEU A 567 -22.41 24.25 51.12
C LEU A 567 -22.76 23.99 52.59
N PHE A 568 -22.63 25.02 53.43
CA PHE A 568 -22.88 24.93 54.87
C PHE A 568 -24.37 24.71 55.19
N GLU A 569 -25.24 25.34 54.40
CA GLU A 569 -26.70 25.21 54.52
C GLU A 569 -27.28 24.50 53.31
N SER A 570 -28.39 23.79 53.52
CA SER A 570 -29.10 23.14 52.44
C SER A 570 -29.81 24.17 51.54
N MET A 571 -29.65 24.00 50.24
CA MET A 571 -30.41 24.69 49.20
C MET A 571 -31.89 24.31 49.26
N VAL A 572 -32.75 25.26 48.90
CA VAL A 572 -34.18 25.06 48.75
C VAL A 572 -34.45 24.53 47.34
N SER A 573 -35.21 23.43 47.23
CA SER A 573 -35.59 22.85 45.94
C SER A 573 -36.25 23.90 45.03
N THR A 574 -35.88 23.89 43.75
CA THR A 574 -36.39 24.79 42.69
C THR A 574 -36.14 26.29 42.88
N GLN A 575 -35.45 26.71 43.96
CA GLN A 575 -35.04 28.10 44.14
C GLN A 575 -33.82 28.38 43.26
N ALA A 576 -33.76 29.56 42.63
CA ALA A 576 -32.61 29.96 41.81
C ALA A 576 -31.44 30.44 42.69
N TYR A 577 -30.24 30.00 42.33
CA TYR A 577 -28.96 30.33 42.94
C TYR A 577 -27.97 30.83 41.87
N GLN A 578 -26.94 31.57 42.30
CA GLN A 578 -25.85 32.07 41.48
C GLN A 578 -24.51 31.84 42.20
N ILE A 579 -23.49 31.45 41.44
CA ILE A 579 -22.13 31.19 41.92
C ILE A 579 -21.15 32.01 41.07
N THR A 580 -20.24 32.73 41.73
CA THR A 580 -19.15 33.44 41.06
C THR A 580 -17.86 32.63 41.18
N ILE A 581 -17.19 32.40 40.05
CA ILE A 581 -15.99 31.58 39.91
C ILE A 581 -14.87 32.49 39.39
N GLN A 582 -13.71 32.49 40.04
CA GLN A 582 -12.51 33.23 39.63
C GLN A 582 -11.25 32.47 40.11
N GLU A 583 -10.09 32.78 39.55
CA GLU A 583 -8.79 32.21 39.95
C GLU A 583 -8.66 30.68 39.74
N VAL A 584 -9.50 30.08 38.90
CA VAL A 584 -9.39 28.67 38.48
C VAL A 584 -8.60 28.61 37.18
N SER A 585 -7.50 27.85 37.11
CA SER A 585 -6.75 27.68 35.86
C SER A 585 -6.86 26.29 35.24
N ASP A 586 -6.69 26.24 33.93
CA ASP A 586 -6.48 25.00 33.19
C ASP A 586 -5.09 24.40 33.49
N THR A 587 -4.82 23.20 33.01
CA THR A 587 -3.52 22.53 33.20
C THR A 587 -2.33 23.24 32.54
N THR A 588 -2.58 24.23 31.67
CA THR A 588 -1.56 25.05 30.99
C THR A 588 -1.31 26.39 31.69
N GLY A 589 -2.15 26.75 32.68
CA GLY A 589 -2.03 27.93 33.53
C GLY A 589 -2.84 29.15 33.09
N ASN A 590 -3.79 29.04 32.14
CA ASN A 590 -4.68 30.16 31.83
C ASN A 590 -5.77 30.30 32.89
N ILE A 591 -5.89 31.49 33.47
CA ILE A 591 -6.71 31.74 34.67
C ILE A 591 -8.08 32.29 34.28
N LEU A 592 -9.15 31.66 34.75
CA LEU A 592 -10.53 32.17 34.58
C LEU A 592 -10.74 33.36 35.52
N GLU A 593 -11.00 34.51 34.92
CA GLU A 593 -11.29 35.76 35.64
C GLU A 593 -12.81 35.98 35.73
N ASN A 594 -13.36 35.82 36.94
CA ASN A 594 -14.67 36.33 37.36
C ASN A 594 -15.87 36.01 36.44
N VAL A 595 -16.34 34.76 36.50
CA VAL A 595 -17.53 34.25 35.80
C VAL A 595 -18.67 33.99 36.78
N GLN A 596 -19.87 34.48 36.46
CA GLN A 596 -21.09 34.19 37.21
C GLN A 596 -21.94 33.17 36.47
N VAL A 597 -22.35 32.09 37.16
CA VAL A 597 -23.28 31.09 36.61
C VAL A 597 -24.47 30.88 37.52
N ASN A 598 -25.64 30.67 36.92
CA ASN A 598 -26.90 30.45 37.64
C ASN A 598 -27.23 28.95 37.66
N PHE A 599 -27.83 28.49 38.75
CA PHE A 599 -28.32 27.12 38.89
C PHE A 599 -29.59 27.08 39.76
N GLN A 600 -30.29 25.95 39.77
CA GLN A 600 -31.44 25.73 40.64
C GLN A 600 -31.02 24.88 41.83
N GLY A 601 -31.60 25.15 43.00
CA GLY A 601 -31.42 24.35 44.19
C GLY A 601 -31.91 22.93 43.99
N TYR A 602 -31.31 21.99 44.71
CA TYR A 602 -31.51 20.56 44.50
C TYR A 602 -32.99 20.18 44.58
N ASP A 603 -33.53 19.74 43.44
CA ASP A 603 -34.86 19.13 43.40
C ASP A 603 -34.69 17.61 43.50
N PRO A 604 -35.10 16.98 44.62
CA PRO A 604 -34.93 15.55 44.79
C PRO A 604 -35.75 14.80 43.76
N ILE A 605 -35.09 13.91 43.03
CA ILE A 605 -35.75 12.97 42.13
C ILE A 605 -36.62 12.04 43.00
N PRO A 606 -37.92 11.90 42.72
CA PRO A 606 -38.81 11.11 43.56
C PRO A 606 -38.48 9.62 43.47
N THR A 607 -38.49 8.93 44.62
CA THR A 607 -38.53 7.46 44.64
C THR A 607 -39.96 6.99 44.38
N VAL A 608 -40.15 6.15 43.36
CA VAL A 608 -41.48 5.66 42.94
C VAL A 608 -41.53 4.14 43.11
N ALA A 609 -42.62 3.64 43.71
CA ALA A 609 -42.86 2.22 43.85
C ALA A 609 -43.35 1.61 42.53
N ILE A 610 -42.92 0.38 42.21
CA ILE A 610 -43.24 -0.25 40.91
C ILE A 610 -44.76 -0.42 40.73
N ALA A 611 -45.48 -0.81 41.79
CA ALA A 611 -46.94 -0.93 41.78
C ALA A 611 -47.66 0.39 41.44
N ASP A 612 -47.08 1.55 41.81
CA ASP A 612 -47.67 2.86 41.51
C ASP A 612 -47.48 3.21 40.03
N ILE A 613 -46.38 2.77 39.41
CA ILE A 613 -46.14 2.91 37.97
C ILE A 613 -47.21 2.15 37.19
N TYR A 614 -47.49 0.90 37.57
CA TYR A 614 -48.54 0.10 36.93
C TYR A 614 -49.94 0.73 37.08
N ALA A 615 -50.24 1.37 38.21
CA ALA A 615 -51.53 2.00 38.48
C ALA A 615 -51.72 3.36 37.79
N ASN A 616 -50.64 4.10 37.52
CA ASN A 616 -50.69 5.52 37.13
C ASN A 616 -49.74 5.86 35.98
N PHE A 617 -49.46 4.92 35.08
CA PHE A 617 -48.41 5.03 34.06
C PHE A 617 -48.50 6.33 33.24
N ASP A 618 -49.68 6.69 32.75
CA ASP A 618 -49.89 7.89 31.92
C ASP A 618 -49.44 9.21 32.59
N SER A 619 -49.43 9.26 33.92
CA SER A 619 -49.00 10.44 34.69
C SER A 619 -47.51 10.46 35.01
N LEU A 620 -46.83 9.34 34.80
CA LEU A 620 -45.43 9.11 35.15
C LEU A 620 -44.54 8.91 33.91
N ASP A 621 -45.13 8.63 32.75
CA ASP A 621 -44.44 8.52 31.46
C ASP A 621 -43.64 9.80 31.14
N GLY A 622 -42.36 9.63 30.83
CA GLY A 622 -41.39 10.70 30.59
C GLY A 622 -40.83 11.38 31.84
N LEU A 623 -41.23 10.98 33.06
CA LEU A 623 -40.63 11.51 34.28
C LEU A 623 -39.37 10.75 34.66
N VAL A 624 -38.39 11.49 35.20
CA VAL A 624 -37.22 10.89 35.85
C VAL A 624 -37.60 10.51 37.28
N ALA A 625 -37.38 9.25 37.63
CA ALA A 625 -37.70 8.68 38.94
C ALA A 625 -36.61 7.71 39.39
N THR A 626 -36.51 7.54 40.71
CA THR A 626 -35.68 6.49 41.32
C THR A 626 -36.55 5.29 41.68
N LEU A 627 -36.19 4.10 41.21
CA LEU A 627 -36.79 2.83 41.59
C LEU A 627 -35.83 2.08 42.52
N ARG A 628 -36.37 1.24 43.40
CA ARG A 628 -35.59 0.38 44.29
C ARG A 628 -36.12 -1.03 44.26
N GLY A 629 -35.33 -2.00 43.81
CA GLY A 629 -35.79 -3.39 43.67
C GLY A 629 -34.66 -4.41 43.65
N VAL A 630 -35.02 -5.67 43.86
CA VAL A 630 -34.12 -6.82 43.73
C VAL A 630 -34.09 -7.25 42.27
N VAL A 631 -32.88 -7.35 41.70
CA VAL A 631 -32.66 -7.89 40.35
C VAL A 631 -33.01 -9.38 40.37
N ASN A 632 -34.05 -9.78 39.65
CA ASN A 632 -34.53 -11.16 39.63
C ASN A 632 -34.09 -11.95 38.38
N PHE A 633 -33.68 -11.24 37.33
CA PHE A 633 -33.24 -11.79 36.05
C PHE A 633 -32.35 -10.77 35.32
N MET A 634 -31.32 -11.24 34.63
CA MET A 634 -30.41 -10.39 33.87
C MET A 634 -29.83 -11.13 32.67
N GLN A 635 -29.85 -10.46 31.52
CA GLN A 635 -29.32 -10.92 30.25
C GLN A 635 -28.36 -9.87 29.69
N ASP A 636 -27.27 -10.32 29.10
CA ASP A 636 -26.34 -9.49 28.34
C ASP A 636 -26.51 -9.79 26.85
N VAL A 637 -26.85 -8.78 26.06
CA VAL A 637 -27.27 -8.95 24.66
C VAL A 637 -26.47 -8.03 23.77
N THR A 638 -25.90 -8.55 22.69
CA THR A 638 -25.38 -7.73 21.58
C THR A 638 -26.50 -7.53 20.56
N THR A 639 -26.87 -6.28 20.30
CA THR A 639 -27.89 -5.93 19.30
C THR A 639 -27.37 -6.15 17.88
N THR A 640 -28.28 -6.13 16.90
CA THR A 640 -27.94 -6.19 15.47
C THR A 640 -27.06 -5.05 14.97
N SER A 641 -27.00 -3.92 15.71
CA SER A 641 -26.10 -2.80 15.45
C SER A 641 -24.71 -2.96 16.09
N GLY A 642 -24.42 -4.12 16.69
CA GLY A 642 -23.17 -4.37 17.42
C GLY A 642 -23.10 -3.74 18.82
N SER A 643 -24.18 -3.08 19.26
CA SER A 643 -24.23 -2.41 20.55
C SER A 643 -24.55 -3.41 21.65
N ARG A 644 -23.79 -3.42 22.75
CA ARG A 644 -24.10 -4.27 23.92
C ARG A 644 -25.20 -3.63 24.76
N ARG A 645 -26.16 -4.41 25.25
CA ARG A 645 -27.33 -3.99 26.03
C ARG A 645 -27.53 -4.95 27.20
N ILE A 646 -27.87 -4.39 28.36
CA ILE A 646 -28.38 -5.17 29.49
C ILE A 646 -29.91 -5.21 29.42
N SER A 647 -30.47 -6.40 29.53
CA SER A 647 -31.89 -6.63 29.77
C SER A 647 -32.04 -7.26 31.15
N ALA A 648 -32.44 -6.46 32.13
CA ALA A 648 -32.62 -6.91 33.51
C ALA A 648 -34.02 -6.57 34.02
N PHE A 649 -34.50 -7.36 34.96
CA PHE A 649 -35.76 -7.10 35.66
C PHE A 649 -35.50 -6.93 37.15
N ILE A 650 -36.11 -5.90 37.72
CA ILE A 650 -36.14 -5.68 39.17
C ILE A 650 -37.55 -5.85 39.68
N GLN A 651 -37.69 -6.21 40.95
CA GLN A 651 -38.97 -6.22 41.63
C GLN A 651 -38.80 -5.70 43.05
N ASP A 652 -39.74 -4.88 43.50
CA ASP A 652 -39.77 -4.32 44.85
C ASP A 652 -40.82 -5.05 45.71
N GLU A 653 -41.01 -4.55 46.94
CA GLU A 653 -42.00 -5.09 47.88
C GLU A 653 -43.41 -4.49 47.68
N SER A 654 -43.58 -3.58 46.72
CA SER A 654 -44.85 -2.89 46.48
C SER A 654 -45.86 -3.83 45.82
N TYR A 655 -47.14 -3.60 46.11
CA TYR A 655 -48.21 -4.46 45.63
C TYR A 655 -49.50 -3.68 45.38
N GLN A 656 -50.33 -4.23 44.50
CA GLN A 656 -51.75 -3.89 44.38
C GLN A 656 -52.60 -5.04 44.94
N LEU A 657 -53.81 -4.73 45.41
CA LEU A 657 -54.76 -5.76 45.84
C LEU A 657 -55.63 -6.17 44.64
N TYR A 658 -55.83 -7.47 44.44
CA TYR A 658 -56.70 -8.00 43.39
C TYR A 658 -57.63 -9.10 43.90
N GLY A 659 -58.73 -9.32 43.17
CA GLY A 659 -59.75 -10.31 43.51
C GLY A 659 -60.59 -9.95 44.74
N GLU A 660 -61.60 -10.79 45.03
CA GLU A 660 -62.48 -10.58 46.19
C GLU A 660 -61.79 -10.88 47.53
N ASN A 661 -60.74 -11.71 47.49
CA ASN A 661 -59.95 -12.11 48.66
C ASN A 661 -58.84 -11.12 49.04
N ARG A 662 -58.65 -10.04 48.24
CA ARG A 662 -57.57 -9.05 48.40
C ARG A 662 -56.18 -9.70 48.40
N ASP A 663 -55.94 -10.55 47.41
CA ASP A 663 -54.62 -11.13 47.18
C ASP A 663 -53.65 -10.03 46.71
N THR A 664 -52.37 -10.15 47.05
CA THR A 664 -51.35 -9.16 46.72
C THR A 664 -50.71 -9.46 45.37
N LEU A 665 -50.80 -8.53 44.41
CA LEU A 665 -50.10 -8.57 43.14
C LEU A 665 -48.88 -7.68 43.21
N ARG A 666 -47.69 -8.28 43.13
CA ARG A 666 -46.42 -7.56 43.01
C ARG A 666 -46.08 -7.40 41.54
N PHE A 667 -45.21 -6.44 41.25
CA PHE A 667 -44.82 -6.14 39.89
C PHE A 667 -43.33 -6.03 39.77
N GLY A 668 -42.79 -6.61 38.70
CA GLY A 668 -41.44 -6.31 38.28
C GLY A 668 -41.41 -5.17 37.28
N TYR A 669 -40.20 -4.72 36.97
CA TYR A 669 -39.96 -3.61 36.08
C TYR A 669 -38.73 -3.89 35.23
N SER A 670 -38.82 -3.57 33.94
CA SER A 670 -37.72 -3.77 32.99
C SER A 670 -36.71 -2.63 33.07
N LEU A 671 -35.43 -2.98 32.96
CA LEU A 671 -34.32 -2.06 32.83
C LEU A 671 -33.76 -2.15 31.41
N SER A 672 -33.51 -1.00 30.78
CA SER A 672 -33.14 -0.93 29.37
C SER A 672 -32.00 0.06 29.11
N GLN A 673 -30.76 -0.41 29.16
CA GLN A 673 -29.61 0.42 28.76
C GLN A 673 -28.72 -0.25 27.75
N THR A 674 -28.23 0.57 26.81
CA THR A 674 -27.15 0.24 25.89
C THR A 674 -25.81 0.65 26.53
N GLY A 675 -24.91 -0.32 26.70
CA GLY A 675 -23.56 -0.17 27.24
C GLY A 675 -22.96 -1.56 27.55
N PRO A 676 -21.62 -1.72 27.52
CA PRO A 676 -20.99 -2.97 27.94
C PRO A 676 -21.26 -3.28 29.42
N ALA A 677 -21.39 -4.57 29.76
CA ALA A 677 -21.61 -5.00 31.14
C ALA A 677 -20.56 -4.49 32.15
N ALA A 678 -19.36 -4.15 31.67
CA ALA A 678 -18.30 -3.53 32.46
C ALA A 678 -18.69 -2.16 33.04
N ASP A 679 -19.63 -1.46 32.41
CA ASP A 679 -20.17 -0.17 32.88
C ASP A 679 -21.20 -0.36 34.01
N PHE A 680 -21.62 -1.61 34.25
CA PHE A 680 -22.60 -2.00 35.26
C PHE A 680 -22.10 -3.14 36.17
N PRO A 681 -20.91 -3.01 36.78
CA PRO A 681 -20.24 -4.11 37.48
C PRO A 681 -21.02 -4.62 38.71
N ASN A 682 -22.02 -3.85 39.15
CA ASN A 682 -22.80 -4.07 40.36
C ASN A 682 -24.25 -4.51 40.11
N ILE A 683 -24.59 -4.94 38.88
CA ILE A 683 -25.89 -5.53 38.59
C ILE A 683 -25.70 -7.03 38.35
N ARG A 684 -26.31 -7.84 39.23
CA ARG A 684 -26.48 -9.27 39.03
C ARG A 684 -27.72 -9.75 39.79
N ARG A 685 -28.25 -10.90 39.42
CA ARG A 685 -29.37 -11.54 40.12
C ARG A 685 -29.11 -11.58 41.63
N GLY A 686 -30.11 -11.21 42.43
CA GLY A 686 -30.00 -11.10 43.89
C GLY A 686 -29.32 -9.82 44.40
N ASN A 687 -29.03 -8.84 43.55
CA ASN A 687 -28.63 -7.51 44.01
C ASN A 687 -29.87 -6.66 44.32
N LEU A 688 -29.87 -6.00 45.47
CA LEU A 688 -30.80 -4.92 45.78
C LEU A 688 -30.17 -3.61 45.30
N ILE A 689 -30.82 -2.95 44.35
CA ILE A 689 -30.33 -1.72 43.75
C ILE A 689 -31.32 -0.57 43.94
N GLU A 690 -30.79 0.64 43.99
CA GLU A 690 -31.49 1.89 43.68
C GLU A 690 -31.06 2.34 42.29
N ILE A 691 -32.01 2.68 41.44
CA ILE A 691 -31.73 3.03 40.05
C ILE A 691 -32.58 4.22 39.62
N THR A 692 -31.93 5.23 39.07
CA THR A 692 -32.59 6.47 38.61
C THR A 692 -32.60 6.51 37.09
N GLY A 693 -33.77 6.77 36.50
CA GLY A 693 -33.92 6.88 35.05
C GLY A 693 -35.28 7.40 34.66
N GLU A 694 -35.50 7.50 33.35
CA GLU A 694 -36.77 7.93 32.78
C GLU A 694 -37.74 6.75 32.66
N ILE A 695 -38.96 6.91 33.17
CA ILE A 695 -40.05 5.96 32.98
C ILE A 695 -40.56 6.11 31.55
N ASN A 696 -40.52 5.05 30.74
CA ASN A 696 -41.03 5.08 29.36
C ASN A 696 -41.48 3.70 28.86
N VAL A 697 -41.99 3.66 27.62
CA VAL A 697 -42.32 2.44 26.88
C VAL A 697 -41.31 2.20 25.76
N TYR A 698 -40.85 0.96 25.63
CA TYR A 698 -40.08 0.51 24.46
C TYR A 698 -40.51 -0.91 24.08
N ASP A 699 -40.74 -1.09 22.78
CA ASP A 699 -41.23 -2.36 22.23
C ASP A 699 -42.48 -2.90 22.97
N GLY A 700 -43.35 -1.97 23.37
CA GLY A 700 -44.56 -2.25 24.15
C GLY A 700 -44.34 -2.49 25.65
N ALA A 701 -43.12 -2.70 26.13
CA ALA A 701 -42.83 -2.92 27.55
C ALA A 701 -42.62 -1.60 28.29
N ILE A 702 -43.21 -1.44 29.48
CA ILE A 702 -42.78 -0.39 30.41
C ILE A 702 -41.39 -0.72 30.93
N GLN A 703 -40.54 0.30 30.97
CA GLN A 703 -39.15 0.14 31.36
C GLN A 703 -38.58 1.42 31.95
N LEU A 704 -37.41 1.29 32.56
CA LEU A 704 -36.58 2.41 32.98
C LEU A 704 -35.46 2.56 31.95
N GLY A 705 -35.40 3.71 31.29
CA GLY A 705 -34.43 4.02 30.23
C GLY A 705 -33.68 5.33 30.48
N SER A 706 -32.83 5.72 29.52
CA SER A 706 -32.11 7.01 29.50
C SER A 706 -31.21 7.27 30.73
N PHE A 707 -30.49 6.27 31.24
CA PHE A 707 -29.51 6.50 32.31
C PHE A 707 -28.40 7.43 31.77
N LEU A 708 -27.99 8.43 32.54
CA LEU A 708 -27.14 9.53 32.07
C LEU A 708 -25.65 9.14 31.97
N GLY A 709 -25.35 7.85 31.78
CA GLY A 709 -23.99 7.34 31.57
C GLY A 709 -23.03 7.59 32.74
N ASN A 710 -23.53 7.87 33.95
CA ASN A 710 -22.70 8.09 35.13
C ASN A 710 -22.85 6.94 36.13
N SER A 711 -21.75 6.57 36.79
CA SER A 711 -21.69 5.56 37.86
C SER A 711 -22.62 5.83 39.06
N ASP A 712 -23.26 7.00 39.11
CA ASP A 712 -24.10 7.45 40.23
C ASP A 712 -25.59 7.12 40.03
N ASP A 713 -26.02 6.72 38.83
CA ASP A 713 -27.44 6.44 38.53
C ASP A 713 -27.90 5.07 39.05
N ILE A 714 -26.97 4.15 39.29
CA ILE A 714 -27.23 2.82 39.86
C ILE A 714 -26.41 2.63 41.11
N ARG A 715 -27.10 2.54 42.24
CA ARG A 715 -26.50 2.30 43.54
C ARG A 715 -26.80 0.89 44.02
N LEU A 716 -25.76 0.08 44.18
CA LEU A 716 -25.85 -1.19 44.89
C LEU A 716 -26.07 -0.94 46.38
N LEU A 717 -27.16 -1.47 46.91
CA LEU A 717 -27.50 -1.37 48.33
C LEU A 717 -27.12 -2.64 49.10
N SER A 718 -27.29 -3.81 48.48
CA SER A 718 -26.93 -5.09 49.07
C SER A 718 -26.75 -6.16 48.00
N GLU A 719 -25.87 -7.11 48.25
CA GLU A 719 -25.68 -8.30 47.41
C GLU A 719 -26.38 -9.51 48.04
N ASN A 720 -26.62 -10.55 47.22
CA ASN A 720 -27.13 -11.86 47.64
C ASN A 720 -28.45 -11.82 48.44
N VAL A 721 -29.31 -10.87 48.10
CA VAL A 721 -30.68 -10.78 48.61
C VAL A 721 -31.51 -11.91 48.01
N ALA A 722 -32.29 -12.58 48.83
CA ALA A 722 -33.22 -13.60 48.36
C ALA A 722 -34.18 -13.00 47.33
N LEU A 723 -34.51 -13.79 46.30
CA LEU A 723 -35.49 -13.36 45.30
C LEU A 723 -36.85 -13.16 45.96
N PRO A 724 -37.68 -12.24 45.42
CA PRO A 724 -39.05 -12.07 45.89
C PRO A 724 -39.82 -13.39 45.85
N GLU A 725 -40.80 -13.55 46.75
CA GLU A 725 -41.72 -14.68 46.68
C GLU A 725 -42.48 -14.64 45.34
N PRO A 726 -42.47 -15.74 44.56
CA PRO A 726 -43.08 -15.75 43.24
C PRO A 726 -44.61 -15.76 43.34
N ILE A 727 -45.23 -15.11 42.36
CA ILE A 727 -46.68 -15.22 42.14
C ILE A 727 -46.96 -16.56 41.48
N GLU A 728 -47.78 -17.39 42.14
CA GLU A 728 -48.22 -18.67 41.58
C GLU A 728 -49.19 -18.45 40.42
N VAL A 729 -48.79 -18.88 39.23
CA VAL A 729 -49.57 -18.76 38.00
C VAL A 729 -50.09 -20.13 37.60
N ARG A 730 -51.41 -20.30 37.61
CA ARG A 730 -52.07 -21.45 36.98
C ARG A 730 -52.07 -21.28 35.47
N THR A 731 -51.85 -22.36 34.74
CA THR A 731 -51.63 -22.27 33.29
C THR A 731 -52.87 -21.77 32.53
N GLY A 732 -54.07 -22.01 33.06
CA GLY A 732 -55.35 -21.54 32.51
C GLY A 732 -55.88 -20.21 33.04
N ASP A 733 -55.24 -19.58 34.04
CA ASP A 733 -55.77 -18.35 34.65
C ASP A 733 -55.45 -17.10 33.82
N ARG A 734 -56.17 -16.93 32.71
CA ARG A 734 -56.00 -15.77 31.80
C ARG A 734 -56.27 -14.43 32.47
N ARG A 735 -57.07 -14.40 33.54
CA ARG A 735 -57.36 -13.16 34.26
C ARG A 735 -56.16 -12.72 35.08
N LEU A 736 -55.57 -13.63 35.86
CA LEU A 736 -54.35 -13.33 36.62
C LEU A 736 -53.18 -13.00 35.70
N GLN A 737 -52.99 -13.80 34.64
CA GLN A 737 -51.98 -13.57 33.62
C GLN A 737 -52.11 -12.16 33.01
N SER A 738 -53.32 -11.73 32.65
CA SER A 738 -53.59 -10.38 32.15
C SER A 738 -53.27 -9.30 33.19
N LEU A 739 -53.66 -9.49 34.46
CA LEU A 739 -53.36 -8.53 35.53
C LEU A 739 -51.86 -8.33 35.77
N ILE A 740 -51.03 -9.36 35.54
CA ILE A 740 -49.57 -9.29 35.75
C ILE A 740 -48.89 -8.40 34.69
N ILE A 741 -49.41 -8.40 33.45
CA ILE A 741 -48.75 -7.76 32.29
C ILE A 741 -49.47 -6.51 31.77
N HIS A 742 -50.61 -6.11 32.33
CA HIS A 742 -51.30 -4.89 31.91
C HIS A 742 -51.04 -3.74 32.90
N THR A 743 -50.88 -2.54 32.36
CA THR A 743 -50.84 -1.29 33.14
C THR A 743 -52.17 -0.55 33.04
N SER A 744 -52.28 0.62 33.68
CA SER A 744 -53.39 1.54 33.50
C SER A 744 -53.54 2.07 32.06
N SER A 745 -52.51 1.95 31.22
CA SER A 745 -52.47 2.48 29.86
C SER A 745 -52.52 1.36 28.80
N PRO A 746 -53.50 1.37 27.87
CA PRO A 746 -53.56 0.38 26.79
C PRO A 746 -52.32 0.45 25.88
N GLY A 747 -51.67 -0.70 25.67
CA GLY A 747 -50.48 -0.80 24.82
C GLY A 747 -49.14 -0.62 25.55
N ALA A 748 -49.18 -0.30 26.85
CA ALA A 748 -48.03 -0.32 27.75
C ALA A 748 -48.12 -1.57 28.64
N TRP A 749 -47.21 -2.51 28.41
CA TRP A 749 -47.24 -3.85 28.99
C TRP A 749 -46.18 -3.98 30.10
N GLY A 750 -46.60 -4.60 31.19
CA GLY A 750 -45.74 -4.99 32.29
C GLY A 750 -44.84 -6.18 31.95
N SER A 751 -43.64 -6.17 32.51
CA SER A 751 -42.71 -7.30 32.44
C SER A 751 -41.79 -7.30 33.67
N GLY A 752 -41.25 -8.46 34.00
CA GLY A 752 -40.31 -8.61 35.11
C GLY A 752 -40.90 -9.17 36.39
N THR A 753 -42.23 -9.27 36.53
CA THR A 753 -42.86 -9.81 37.73
C THR A 753 -42.45 -11.25 37.96
N TRP A 754 -41.85 -11.56 39.11
CA TRP A 754 -41.37 -12.89 39.45
C TRP A 754 -42.56 -13.84 39.67
N CYS A 755 -42.69 -14.82 38.79
CA CYS A 755 -43.78 -15.77 38.73
C CYS A 755 -43.26 -17.20 38.88
N ARG A 756 -44.16 -18.12 39.22
CA ARG A 756 -43.91 -19.56 39.26
C ARG A 756 -45.09 -20.31 38.68
N VAL A 757 -44.79 -21.29 37.83
CA VAL A 757 -45.78 -22.18 37.22
C VAL A 757 -45.35 -23.62 37.43
N ALA A 758 -46.30 -24.49 37.77
CA ALA A 758 -46.09 -25.92 37.90
C ALA A 758 -46.93 -26.65 36.87
N GLY A 759 -46.42 -27.75 36.32
CA GLY A 759 -47.16 -28.53 35.33
C GLY A 759 -46.29 -29.58 34.64
N THR A 760 -46.84 -30.16 33.58
CA THR A 760 -46.14 -31.10 32.70
C THR A 760 -45.67 -30.36 31.46
N VAL A 761 -44.39 -30.45 31.14
CA VAL A 761 -43.87 -29.95 29.85
C VAL A 761 -44.37 -30.87 28.74
N TYR A 762 -45.15 -30.34 27.80
CA TYR A 762 -45.72 -31.15 26.72
C TYR A 762 -45.03 -30.92 25.37
N GLN A 763 -44.29 -29.82 25.22
CA GLN A 763 -43.57 -29.47 24.00
C GLN A 763 -42.36 -28.59 24.33
N VAL A 764 -41.27 -28.79 23.57
CA VAL A 764 -40.08 -27.93 23.58
C VAL A 764 -39.69 -27.65 22.13
N ASP A 765 -39.63 -26.38 21.76
CA ASP A 765 -39.22 -25.92 20.44
C ASP A 765 -37.87 -25.20 20.55
N GLU A 766 -36.80 -25.89 20.17
CA GLU A 766 -35.43 -25.35 20.16
C GLU A 766 -35.17 -24.51 18.89
N ASN A 767 -34.28 -23.51 18.99
CA ASN A 767 -33.84 -22.64 17.89
C ASN A 767 -34.95 -21.74 17.29
N VAL A 768 -35.95 -21.35 18.08
CA VAL A 768 -37.01 -20.43 17.65
C VAL A 768 -36.60 -19.00 17.96
N GLY A 769 -36.23 -18.21 16.96
CA GLY A 769 -35.98 -16.76 17.12
C GLY A 769 -34.84 -16.42 18.09
N GLY A 770 -33.74 -17.18 18.11
CA GLY A 770 -32.60 -16.97 19.02
C GLY A 770 -32.82 -17.48 20.44
N GLY A 771 -33.63 -18.54 20.60
CA GLY A 771 -33.94 -19.13 21.90
C GLY A 771 -34.72 -20.44 21.78
N THR A 772 -35.14 -20.96 22.93
CA THR A 772 -35.96 -22.16 23.09
C THR A 772 -37.29 -21.80 23.77
N ASN A 773 -38.40 -22.31 23.24
CA ASN A 773 -39.72 -22.21 23.87
C ASN A 773 -40.09 -23.53 24.53
N ILE A 774 -40.45 -23.50 25.80
CA ILE A 774 -40.92 -24.64 26.59
C ILE A 774 -42.38 -24.40 26.94
N PHE A 775 -43.25 -25.36 26.63
CA PHE A 775 -44.68 -25.25 26.89
C PHE A 775 -45.09 -26.14 28.05
N ILE A 776 -45.69 -25.53 29.09
CA ILE A 776 -46.10 -26.21 30.33
C ILE A 776 -47.62 -26.10 30.55
N ASP A 777 -48.23 -27.21 30.98
CA ASP A 777 -49.68 -27.36 31.20
C ASP A 777 -49.95 -28.08 32.54
N ASP A 778 -50.83 -27.52 33.38
CA ASP A 778 -51.27 -28.08 34.67
C ASP A 778 -52.63 -28.80 34.59
N GLY A 779 -53.18 -28.93 33.38
CA GLY A 779 -54.52 -29.41 33.06
C GLY A 779 -55.56 -28.30 32.87
N SER A 780 -55.23 -27.05 33.16
CA SER A 780 -56.15 -25.90 33.04
C SER A 780 -55.88 -25.00 31.82
N GLY A 781 -54.72 -25.10 31.17
CA GLY A 781 -54.33 -24.25 30.05
C GLY A 781 -52.87 -24.42 29.67
N ASN A 782 -52.26 -23.44 29.03
CA ASN A 782 -50.83 -23.48 28.73
C ASN A 782 -50.16 -22.15 29.02
N VAL A 783 -48.90 -22.23 29.41
CA VAL A 783 -47.99 -21.09 29.52
C VAL A 783 -46.73 -21.41 28.73
N THR A 784 -46.27 -20.43 27.98
CA THR A 784 -45.00 -20.50 27.26
C THR A 784 -43.90 -19.95 28.16
N ILE A 785 -42.82 -20.72 28.30
CA ILE A 785 -41.57 -20.31 28.93
C ILE A 785 -40.53 -20.09 27.84
N ARG A 786 -39.93 -18.90 27.81
CA ARG A 786 -38.91 -18.51 26.85
C ARG A 786 -37.53 -18.56 27.51
N VAL A 787 -36.60 -19.28 26.89
CA VAL A 787 -35.17 -19.29 27.24
C VAL A 787 -34.40 -18.70 26.07
N TRP A 788 -33.64 -17.62 26.28
CA TRP A 788 -32.84 -16.99 25.22
C TRP A 788 -31.48 -17.66 25.09
N ASP A 789 -30.94 -17.78 23.86
CA ASP A 789 -29.63 -18.41 23.63
C ASP A 789 -28.50 -17.66 24.35
N SER A 790 -28.61 -16.33 24.50
CA SER A 790 -27.63 -15.52 25.21
C SER A 790 -27.63 -15.70 26.74
N MET A 791 -28.50 -16.58 27.27
CA MET A 791 -28.42 -17.04 28.65
C MET A 791 -27.50 -18.24 28.84
N GLU A 792 -27.06 -18.86 27.74
CA GLU A 792 -26.14 -20.01 27.77
C GLU A 792 -26.64 -21.17 28.66
N LEU A 793 -27.97 -21.33 28.77
CA LEU A 793 -28.61 -22.39 29.57
C LEU A 793 -28.79 -23.67 28.75
N ASP A 794 -27.82 -24.57 28.84
CA ASP A 794 -27.85 -25.83 28.07
C ASP A 794 -28.61 -26.98 28.76
N SER A 795 -28.64 -27.00 30.09
CA SER A 795 -29.23 -28.10 30.87
C SER A 795 -29.70 -27.68 32.25
N VAL A 796 -30.65 -28.44 32.79
CA VAL A 796 -31.29 -28.21 34.10
C VAL A 796 -31.26 -29.48 34.93
N PHE A 797 -31.28 -29.35 36.26
CA PHE A 797 -31.22 -30.49 37.17
C PHE A 797 -32.61 -30.82 37.73
N ILE A 798 -33.23 -31.89 37.21
CA ILE A 798 -34.61 -32.31 37.55
C ILE A 798 -34.62 -33.82 37.82
N GLY A 799 -35.33 -34.27 38.85
CA GLY A 799 -35.49 -35.71 39.13
C GLY A 799 -34.19 -36.44 39.49
N ASN A 800 -33.21 -35.72 40.04
CA ASN A 800 -31.82 -36.17 40.30
C ASN A 800 -30.95 -36.43 39.06
N GLU A 801 -31.31 -35.90 37.88
CA GLU A 801 -30.52 -35.99 36.65
C GLU A 801 -30.37 -34.63 35.97
N TRP A 802 -29.27 -34.43 35.24
CA TRP A 802 -29.09 -33.30 34.34
C TRP A 802 -29.75 -33.62 33.01
N LEU A 803 -30.69 -32.78 32.59
CA LEU A 803 -31.45 -32.92 31.35
C LEU A 803 -31.21 -31.70 30.47
N LYS A 804 -31.02 -31.93 29.17
CA LYS A 804 -31.05 -30.84 28.18
C LYS A 804 -32.47 -30.29 28.07
N LEU A 805 -32.61 -29.03 27.62
CA LEU A 805 -33.93 -28.41 27.46
C LEU A 805 -34.87 -29.24 26.57
N GLY A 806 -34.38 -29.76 25.43
CA GLY A 806 -35.16 -30.65 24.56
C GLY A 806 -35.60 -31.99 25.20
N GLU A 807 -35.00 -32.40 26.32
CA GLU A 807 -35.32 -33.66 27.03
C GLU A 807 -36.39 -33.47 28.12
N LEU A 808 -36.90 -32.25 28.31
CA LEU A 808 -37.88 -31.94 29.35
C LEU A 808 -39.30 -32.40 29.02
N VAL A 809 -39.58 -32.79 27.77
CA VAL A 809 -40.92 -33.26 27.35
C VAL A 809 -41.36 -34.47 28.20
N GLY A 810 -42.54 -34.34 28.81
CA GLY A 810 -43.16 -35.33 29.69
C GLY A 810 -42.73 -35.24 31.16
N LYS A 811 -41.79 -34.35 31.51
CA LYS A 811 -41.36 -34.14 32.89
C LYS A 811 -42.33 -33.19 33.61
N GLN A 812 -42.58 -33.50 34.88
CA GLN A 812 -43.32 -32.64 35.79
C GLN A 812 -42.33 -31.80 36.59
N MET A 813 -42.53 -30.48 36.57
CA MET A 813 -41.61 -29.55 37.22
C MET A 813 -42.33 -28.26 37.58
N THR A 814 -41.61 -27.44 38.33
CA THR A 814 -41.95 -26.05 38.59
C THR A 814 -40.91 -25.18 37.90
N ILE A 815 -41.36 -24.14 37.19
CA ILE A 815 -40.50 -23.19 36.50
C ILE A 815 -40.80 -21.81 37.07
N SER A 816 -39.76 -21.14 37.57
CA SER A 816 -39.83 -19.77 38.11
C SER A 816 -39.14 -18.80 37.17
N GLY A 817 -39.63 -17.57 37.09
CA GLY A 817 -39.07 -16.62 36.14
C GLY A 817 -39.85 -15.32 36.08
N PRO A 818 -39.27 -14.24 35.52
CA PRO A 818 -40.02 -13.03 35.31
C PRO A 818 -41.09 -13.23 34.24
N SER A 819 -42.25 -12.63 34.44
CA SER A 819 -43.28 -12.46 33.42
C SER A 819 -42.76 -11.62 32.26
N SER A 820 -43.27 -11.92 31.08
CA SER A 820 -43.04 -11.18 29.85
C SER A 820 -44.31 -11.32 28.99
N PHE A 821 -44.31 -10.74 27.81
CA PHE A 821 -45.40 -10.85 26.86
C PHE A 821 -44.87 -11.08 25.45
N TYR A 822 -45.65 -11.75 24.62
CA TYR A 822 -45.39 -11.91 23.20
C TYR A 822 -46.72 -11.85 22.45
N ASP A 823 -46.81 -10.95 21.46
CA ASP A 823 -48.05 -10.67 20.71
C ASP A 823 -49.26 -10.34 21.62
N GLY A 824 -49.00 -9.72 22.77
CA GLY A 824 -50.01 -9.37 23.78
C GLY A 824 -50.45 -10.51 24.70
N ASP A 825 -49.89 -11.71 24.55
CA ASP A 825 -50.15 -12.85 25.44
C ASP A 825 -49.07 -13.00 26.51
N PHE A 826 -49.50 -13.50 27.69
CA PHE A 826 -48.61 -13.78 28.81
C PHE A 826 -47.63 -14.91 28.48
N GLN A 827 -46.36 -14.66 28.78
CA GLN A 827 -45.31 -15.67 28.82
C GLN A 827 -44.42 -15.46 30.06
N MET A 828 -43.56 -16.42 30.36
CA MET A 828 -42.49 -16.25 31.35
C MET A 828 -41.14 -16.44 30.69
N LEU A 829 -40.09 -15.86 31.26
CA LEU A 829 -38.71 -16.14 30.85
C LEU A 829 -38.05 -17.06 31.86
N ALA A 830 -37.09 -17.87 31.45
CA ALA A 830 -36.18 -18.58 32.34
C ALA A 830 -34.74 -18.42 31.84
N GLY A 831 -33.79 -18.27 32.77
CA GLY A 831 -32.40 -17.96 32.42
C GLY A 831 -31.37 -18.78 33.17
N TYR A 832 -31.76 -19.41 34.29
CA TYR A 832 -30.83 -20.10 35.18
C TYR A 832 -31.30 -21.52 35.46
N ALA A 833 -30.37 -22.45 35.70
CA ALA A 833 -30.72 -23.85 35.96
C ALA A 833 -31.58 -24.01 37.21
N GLU A 834 -31.37 -23.18 38.23
CA GLU A 834 -32.15 -23.15 39.48
C GLU A 834 -33.59 -22.62 39.32
N ASP A 835 -33.93 -22.05 38.17
CA ASP A 835 -35.31 -21.65 37.86
C ASP A 835 -36.22 -22.86 37.69
N PHE A 836 -35.63 -24.03 37.41
CA PHE A 836 -36.30 -25.30 37.18
C PHE A 836 -36.14 -26.18 38.43
N THR A 837 -37.25 -26.55 39.06
CA THR A 837 -37.22 -27.40 40.25
C THR A 837 -38.22 -28.54 40.15
N ASP A 838 -37.95 -29.63 40.86
CA ASP A 838 -38.95 -30.68 41.08
C ASP A 838 -40.22 -30.09 41.72
N ILE A 839 -41.39 -30.67 41.42
CA ILE A 839 -42.63 -30.25 42.09
C ILE A 839 -42.53 -30.61 43.57
N PRO A 840 -42.70 -29.63 44.49
CA PRO A 840 -42.71 -29.90 45.93
C PRO A 840 -43.78 -30.94 46.29
N THR A 841 -43.45 -31.85 47.22
CA THR A 841 -44.38 -32.89 47.65
C THR A 841 -45.65 -32.26 48.26
N GLY A 842 -46.81 -32.46 47.62
CA GLY A 842 -48.10 -31.92 48.07
C GLY A 842 -48.66 -30.73 47.27
N MET A 843 -48.06 -30.37 46.13
CA MET A 843 -48.53 -29.26 45.27
C MET A 843 -49.47 -29.68 44.13
N VAL A 844 -49.69 -30.99 43.93
CA VAL A 844 -50.63 -31.52 42.92
C VAL A 844 -51.76 -32.26 43.63
N ASP A 845 -52.84 -31.54 43.91
CA ASP A 845 -54.19 -32.07 44.10
C ASP A 845 -55.22 -31.01 43.64
#